data_AF-A0A9D8I8Z7-F1
#
_entry.id   AF-A0A9D8I8Z7-F1
#
_cell.length_a   1.000
_cell.length_b   1.000
_cell.length_c   1.000
_cell.angle_alpha   90.00
_cell.angle_beta   90.00
_cell.angle_gamma   90.00
#
_symmetry.space_group_name_H-M   'P 1'
#
loop_
_entity.id
_entity.type
_entity.pdbx_description
1 polymer ?
#
loop_
_entity_poly.entity_id
_entity_poly.type
_entity_poly.pdbx_seq_one_letter_code
_entity_poly.pdbx_strand_id
1 'polypeptide(L)'
;MPDSMMARLARTLARGAVRLYYPTIEVSGRERLPATGPVLFVANHAASLMDPAIVGITARRPVHFLAKAPLFDVPVLGAAMRALGMVPAFRGSDDRSQVARNLESLAAAAERIVAGGAVGIFPEGKSHDAMKVEKVRTGAARIAQQAVAGGAKGLKIIPLGLNFEAKERFRSAVWVRVGDPVDAAAFLARHPEERVAMRELTAEIDRRLKEIVVHLEDERWEPLLLDLEALVPAGRERFSDPIARVRQRKRVADAMNHFAGADRARADATATAINEHRERAAACGLTVHSPILRQRGLRFLLGLVWAVARLAFGVVPVLVGTLHHLVPFLVVRGVASKLQAPGRMTTSLMRLAVGLPAYGAWYALVWWWMAKWYFLPWVAWTWAGLMPFAGAFALGYWRNVRDVSRRLVNELKLLFQPAKLDELRRGQSEAGARLAELAKEYLRARPVLPLAPRPFPWQWWAKQFAVWTASFALAAALLAWAMAAYKNRPLAEFSFPGPDLGKLSSGALAAQITADEGALGNVLLSVAELEARAVQVQGEFASGQRSYLKQDDNDTVRQLLLTYLNCRAALLRLAWRYQDVAAVRDDALRRRAGLLGHAASVSLYATSLKFVTQFNRSPETVRKFNEAEPLWGIPPDLFNTIQKNLTQSQHRKLLDSALRRHDALQADYARAGFDRATPHSDFLAAISRGREAIAKLSPQLRDGAVRAVAAEARDATREAIYQVKSAVSLWVGDTKIRKPRHGRSLIDAAQLAELRGRLQPGDIVIERRNWFLSNAFLPGYWPHATLYVGTPADLLKLGLDTDPRVAPQWANFIKRDAHGDVHVIIESISEGVVFSSLEESIGGGDSCAVMRPRLAPERIREGIARAFSHVGKPYDFEFDFFSTDKLVCTELVFRAYDGDIQFPLVEVLGRKTMPALEIVRKCCDERGTAGAQLEFVLFLDGDESRGRARFASEREFEATLRRPALTWLQ
;
A
#
# COMPACT_ATOMS: atom_id res chain seq x y z
N MET A 1 29.99 -11.25 -39.50
CA MET A 1 30.34 -9.82 -39.46
C MET A 1 30.05 -9.24 -38.06
N PRO A 2 31.09 -8.90 -37.27
CA PRO A 2 30.94 -8.42 -35.88
C PRO A 2 30.32 -7.00 -35.72
N ASP A 3 30.11 -6.26 -36.82
CA ASP A 3 29.59 -4.89 -36.80
C ASP A 3 28.17 -4.71 -37.36
N SER A 4 27.42 -5.81 -37.52
CA SER A 4 26.00 -5.74 -37.89
C SER A 4 25.18 -4.94 -36.86
N MET A 5 24.10 -4.31 -37.33
CA MET A 5 23.18 -3.57 -36.47
C MET A 5 22.66 -4.45 -35.31
N MET A 6 22.39 -5.73 -35.58
CA MET A 6 21.99 -6.71 -34.58
C MET A 6 23.07 -6.95 -33.52
N ALA A 7 24.35 -7.04 -33.91
CA ALA A 7 25.47 -7.22 -32.97
C ALA A 7 25.66 -6.00 -32.06
N ARG A 8 25.44 -4.78 -32.59
CA ARG A 8 25.48 -3.54 -31.78
C ARG A 8 24.31 -3.50 -30.80
N LEU A 9 23.10 -3.80 -31.25
CA LEU A 9 21.90 -3.85 -30.41
C LEU A 9 22.04 -4.88 -29.29
N ALA A 10 22.46 -6.11 -29.61
CA ALA A 10 22.68 -7.18 -28.63
C ALA A 10 23.70 -6.77 -27.57
N ARG A 11 24.82 -6.14 -27.95
CA ARG A 11 25.82 -5.62 -27.01
C ARG A 11 25.24 -4.53 -26.11
N THR A 12 24.49 -3.57 -26.67
CA THR A 12 23.88 -2.48 -25.89
C THR A 12 22.87 -3.01 -24.89
N LEU A 13 22.00 -3.95 -25.30
CA LEU A 13 21.03 -4.60 -24.42
C LEU A 13 21.72 -5.40 -23.31
N ALA A 14 22.73 -6.21 -23.63
CA ALA A 14 23.48 -6.97 -22.64
C ALA A 14 24.19 -6.05 -21.62
N ARG A 15 24.79 -4.95 -22.08
CA ARG A 15 25.41 -3.95 -21.19
C ARG A 15 24.37 -3.27 -20.30
N GLY A 16 23.21 -2.93 -20.85
CA GLY A 16 22.10 -2.33 -20.11
C GLY A 16 21.58 -3.25 -19.01
N ALA A 17 21.31 -4.52 -19.35
CA ALA A 17 20.85 -5.53 -18.41
C ALA A 17 21.86 -5.78 -17.28
N VAL A 18 23.15 -5.92 -17.61
CA VAL A 18 24.21 -6.09 -16.60
C VAL A 18 24.36 -4.86 -15.71
N ARG A 19 24.29 -3.63 -16.25
CA ARG A 19 24.36 -2.40 -15.45
C ARG A 19 23.10 -2.16 -14.60
N LEU A 20 21.95 -2.65 -15.05
CA LEU A 20 20.73 -2.63 -14.25
C LEU A 20 20.85 -3.56 -13.05
N TYR A 21 21.42 -4.74 -13.25
CA TYR A 21 21.60 -5.75 -12.20
C TYR A 21 22.78 -5.44 -11.27
N TYR A 22 23.91 -5.04 -11.83
CA TYR A 22 25.14 -4.63 -11.15
C TYR A 22 25.42 -3.15 -11.46
N PRO A 23 24.80 -2.20 -10.73
CA PRO A 23 25.00 -0.77 -10.96
C PRO A 23 26.43 -0.32 -10.71
N THR A 24 27.20 -1.07 -9.92
CA THR A 24 28.59 -0.77 -9.59
C THR A 24 29.50 -1.87 -10.15
N ILE A 25 30.22 -1.55 -11.23
CA ILE A 25 31.27 -2.40 -11.80
C ILE A 25 32.58 -1.60 -11.76
N GLU A 26 33.51 -2.03 -10.93
CA GLU A 26 34.81 -1.36 -10.76
C GLU A 26 35.93 -2.23 -11.33
N VAL A 27 36.79 -1.64 -12.15
CA VAL A 27 37.92 -2.33 -12.79
C VAL A 27 39.23 -1.82 -12.22
N SER A 28 40.04 -2.70 -11.66
CA SER A 28 41.42 -2.43 -11.22
C SER A 28 42.42 -3.06 -12.20
N GLY A 29 43.54 -2.38 -12.49
CA GLY A 29 44.54 -2.87 -13.46
C GLY A 29 44.16 -2.60 -14.93
N ARG A 30 43.33 -1.59 -15.18
CA ARG A 30 42.75 -1.31 -16.50
C ARG A 30 43.80 -0.97 -17.56
N GLU A 31 44.91 -0.39 -17.14
CA GLU A 31 46.08 -0.05 -17.96
C GLU A 31 46.72 -1.26 -18.65
N ARG A 32 46.45 -2.48 -18.15
CA ARG A 32 46.98 -3.73 -18.69
C ARG A 32 46.14 -4.29 -19.84
N LEU A 33 44.98 -3.69 -20.13
CA LEU A 33 44.07 -4.14 -21.18
C LEU A 33 44.49 -3.60 -22.56
N PRO A 34 44.78 -4.46 -23.54
CA PRO A 34 45.16 -4.04 -24.88
C PRO A 34 43.95 -3.48 -25.62
N ALA A 35 44.10 -2.28 -26.16
CA ALA A 35 43.06 -1.63 -26.97
C ALA A 35 42.84 -2.36 -28.32
N THR A 36 43.92 -2.88 -28.91
CA THR A 36 43.95 -3.55 -30.23
C THR A 36 44.88 -4.77 -30.20
N GLY A 37 44.86 -5.59 -31.26
CA GLY A 37 45.72 -6.78 -31.38
C GLY A 37 45.18 -8.07 -30.73
N PRO A 38 45.90 -9.19 -30.88
CA PRO A 38 45.48 -10.52 -30.44
C PRO A 38 45.48 -10.64 -28.91
N VAL A 39 44.34 -11.02 -28.33
CA VAL A 39 44.21 -11.19 -26.86
C VAL A 39 43.32 -12.38 -26.51
N LEU A 40 43.76 -13.15 -25.52
CA LEU A 40 42.99 -14.23 -24.90
C LEU A 40 42.65 -13.84 -23.46
N PHE A 41 41.40 -13.48 -23.20
CA PHE A 41 40.90 -13.25 -21.84
C PHE A 41 40.58 -14.58 -21.17
N VAL A 42 41.15 -14.81 -19.99
CA VAL A 42 40.85 -15.97 -19.13
C VAL A 42 40.20 -15.45 -17.85
N ALA A 43 39.01 -15.92 -17.52
CA ALA A 43 38.25 -15.43 -16.37
C ALA A 43 37.64 -16.58 -15.55
N ASN A 44 37.40 -16.34 -14.26
CA ASN A 44 36.61 -17.26 -13.44
C ASN A 44 35.11 -17.20 -13.82
N HIS A 45 34.37 -18.28 -13.58
CA HIS A 45 33.00 -18.44 -14.06
C HIS A 45 31.97 -18.57 -12.93
N ALA A 46 31.60 -17.46 -12.29
CA ALA A 46 30.71 -17.49 -11.13
C ALA A 46 29.24 -17.16 -11.43
N ALA A 47 28.94 -16.31 -12.42
CA ALA A 47 27.58 -15.78 -12.67
C ALA A 47 27.01 -16.15 -14.06
N SER A 48 27.50 -17.25 -14.64
CA SER A 48 26.96 -17.85 -15.88
C SER A 48 26.93 -16.82 -17.03
N LEU A 49 25.76 -16.54 -17.62
CA LEU A 49 25.61 -15.61 -18.74
C LEU A 49 25.97 -14.15 -18.43
N MET A 50 26.10 -13.76 -17.15
CA MET A 50 26.54 -12.41 -16.79
C MET A 50 28.06 -12.23 -16.98
N ASP A 51 28.84 -13.29 -16.82
CA ASP A 51 30.30 -13.21 -16.87
C ASP A 51 30.83 -12.73 -18.23
N PRO A 52 30.38 -13.28 -19.39
CA PRO A 52 30.80 -12.79 -20.71
C PRO A 52 30.50 -11.32 -20.94
N ALA A 53 29.35 -10.85 -20.46
CA ALA A 53 28.94 -9.45 -20.61
C ALA A 53 29.77 -8.51 -19.73
N ILE A 54 30.13 -8.92 -18.50
CA ILE A 54 31.03 -8.17 -17.62
C ILE A 54 32.43 -8.08 -18.22
N VAL A 55 32.96 -9.18 -18.77
CA VAL A 55 34.25 -9.18 -19.46
C VAL A 55 34.20 -8.29 -20.71
N GLY A 56 33.12 -8.34 -21.50
CA GLY A 56 32.94 -7.43 -22.64
C GLY A 56 32.86 -5.95 -22.26
N ILE A 57 32.23 -5.61 -21.13
CA ILE A 57 32.23 -4.25 -20.55
C ILE A 57 33.65 -3.83 -20.15
N THR A 58 34.40 -4.76 -19.55
CA THR A 58 35.75 -4.52 -19.04
C THR A 58 36.74 -4.30 -20.18
N ALA A 59 36.72 -5.18 -21.19
CA ALA A 59 37.61 -5.18 -22.34
C ALA A 59 37.44 -3.96 -23.26
N ARG A 60 36.29 -3.27 -23.22
CA ARG A 60 35.94 -2.12 -24.09
C ARG A 60 36.01 -2.39 -25.60
N ARG A 61 36.21 -3.63 -26.02
CA ARG A 61 36.19 -4.10 -27.41
C ARG A 61 35.34 -5.38 -27.51
N PRO A 62 34.84 -5.77 -28.69
CA PRO A 62 34.11 -7.04 -28.83
C PRO A 62 34.98 -8.22 -28.42
N VAL A 63 34.44 -9.14 -27.61
CA VAL A 63 35.11 -10.37 -27.15
C VAL A 63 34.26 -11.56 -27.57
N HIS A 64 34.89 -12.52 -28.23
CA HIS A 64 34.25 -13.74 -28.73
C HIS A 64 34.40 -14.86 -27.70
N PHE A 65 33.29 -15.34 -27.15
CA PHE A 65 33.30 -16.39 -26.12
C PHE A 65 32.98 -17.75 -26.68
N LEU A 66 33.59 -18.77 -26.09
CA LEU A 66 33.15 -20.16 -26.24
C LEU A 66 31.95 -20.41 -25.31
N ALA A 67 30.81 -20.81 -25.87
CA ALA A 67 29.57 -21.02 -25.13
C ALA A 67 28.95 -22.40 -25.42
N LYS A 68 28.15 -22.93 -24.49
CA LYS A 68 27.60 -24.29 -24.59
C LYS A 68 26.77 -24.47 -25.87
N ALA A 69 27.07 -25.50 -26.67
CA ALA A 69 26.42 -25.69 -27.98
C ALA A 69 24.88 -25.70 -27.95
N PRO A 70 24.17 -26.36 -27.00
CA PRO A 70 22.71 -26.36 -26.96
C PRO A 70 22.07 -24.98 -26.73
N LEU A 71 22.83 -23.98 -26.25
CA LEU A 71 22.32 -22.60 -26.11
C LEU A 71 22.10 -21.93 -27.47
N PHE A 72 22.77 -22.41 -28.53
CA PHE A 72 22.63 -21.88 -29.88
C PHE A 72 21.34 -22.34 -30.58
N ASP A 73 20.67 -23.35 -30.03
CA ASP A 73 19.40 -23.89 -30.53
C ASP A 73 18.19 -23.16 -29.93
N VAL A 74 18.38 -22.41 -28.85
CA VAL A 74 17.32 -21.63 -28.19
C VAL A 74 16.92 -20.45 -29.09
N PRO A 75 15.64 -20.30 -29.46
CA PRO A 75 15.16 -19.17 -30.25
C PRO A 75 15.49 -17.82 -29.58
N VAL A 76 15.80 -16.80 -30.38
CA VAL A 76 16.26 -15.46 -29.94
C VAL A 76 17.65 -15.47 -29.27
N LEU A 77 17.89 -16.30 -28.25
CA LEU A 77 19.18 -16.41 -27.56
C LEU A 77 20.28 -16.87 -28.51
N GLY A 78 20.04 -17.95 -29.28
CA GLY A 78 21.00 -18.47 -30.25
C GLY A 78 21.30 -17.47 -31.39
N ALA A 79 20.29 -16.72 -31.84
CA ALA A 79 20.48 -15.66 -32.82
C ALA A 79 21.35 -14.52 -32.28
N ALA A 80 21.10 -14.10 -31.03
CA ALA A 80 21.92 -13.09 -30.36
C ALA A 80 23.37 -13.58 -30.13
N MET A 81 23.56 -14.82 -29.70
CA MET A 81 24.89 -15.42 -29.51
C MET A 81 25.68 -15.48 -30.82
N ARG A 82 25.03 -15.88 -31.93
CA ARG A 82 25.63 -15.84 -33.29
C ARG A 82 25.98 -14.41 -33.71
N ALA A 83 25.09 -13.44 -33.47
CA ALA A 83 25.34 -12.03 -33.78
C ALA A 83 26.51 -11.44 -32.96
N LEU A 84 26.67 -11.87 -31.72
CA LEU A 84 27.81 -11.52 -30.86
C LEU A 84 29.12 -12.23 -31.26
N GLY A 85 29.06 -13.17 -32.22
CA GLY A 85 30.20 -13.95 -32.68
C GLY A 85 30.70 -14.94 -31.63
N MET A 86 29.81 -15.49 -30.80
CA MET A 86 30.16 -16.58 -29.88
C MET A 86 30.39 -17.88 -30.65
N VAL A 87 31.33 -18.71 -30.17
CA VAL A 87 31.69 -20.00 -30.75
C VAL A 87 31.02 -21.12 -29.96
N PRO A 88 30.28 -22.05 -30.60
CA PRO A 88 29.70 -23.20 -29.90
C PRO A 88 30.81 -24.12 -29.40
N ALA A 89 30.74 -24.51 -28.14
CA ALA A 89 31.68 -25.39 -27.46
C ALA A 89 31.01 -26.70 -27.07
N PHE A 90 31.63 -27.80 -27.49
CA PHE A 90 31.18 -29.17 -27.26
C PHE A 90 32.03 -29.81 -26.14
N ARG A 91 31.41 -30.44 -25.15
CA ARG A 91 32.12 -31.02 -23.99
C ARG A 91 31.97 -32.53 -23.98
N GLY A 92 33.08 -33.26 -23.81
CA GLY A 92 33.05 -34.72 -23.69
C GLY A 92 32.30 -35.24 -22.46
N SER A 93 32.03 -34.39 -21.46
CA SER A 93 31.15 -34.70 -20.32
C SER A 93 29.67 -34.64 -20.65
N ASP A 94 29.30 -33.91 -21.72
CA ASP A 94 27.91 -33.79 -22.19
C ASP A 94 27.61 -34.87 -23.25
N ASP A 95 28.58 -35.20 -24.11
CA ASP A 95 28.52 -36.30 -25.09
C ASP A 95 29.94 -36.76 -25.48
N ARG A 96 30.29 -38.01 -25.21
CA ARG A 96 31.63 -38.58 -25.51
C ARG A 96 31.90 -38.70 -27.01
N SER A 97 30.87 -38.71 -27.86
CA SER A 97 31.00 -38.79 -29.33
C SER A 97 31.47 -37.48 -29.98
N GLN A 98 31.48 -36.36 -29.25
CA GLN A 98 31.70 -35.02 -29.81
C GLN A 98 33.08 -34.42 -29.48
N VAL A 99 34.07 -35.25 -29.12
CA VAL A 99 35.44 -34.79 -28.80
C VAL A 99 36.12 -34.12 -29.99
N ALA A 100 35.89 -34.62 -31.22
CA ALA A 100 36.41 -34.00 -32.45
C ALA A 100 35.88 -32.57 -32.65
N ARG A 101 34.58 -32.35 -32.43
CA ARG A 101 33.93 -31.04 -32.55
C ARG A 101 34.43 -30.02 -31.51
N ASN A 102 34.92 -30.48 -30.35
CA ASN A 102 35.55 -29.59 -29.37
C ASN A 102 36.90 -29.05 -29.87
N LEU A 103 37.68 -29.86 -30.60
CA LEU A 103 38.94 -29.41 -31.20
C LEU A 103 38.69 -28.37 -32.29
N GLU A 104 37.65 -28.56 -33.11
CA GLU A 104 37.19 -27.57 -34.09
C GLU A 104 36.80 -26.24 -33.43
N SER A 105 36.07 -26.28 -32.30
CA SER A 105 35.72 -25.07 -31.53
C SER A 105 36.95 -24.31 -31.02
N LEU A 106 38.00 -25.02 -30.59
CA LEU A 106 39.26 -24.41 -30.13
C LEU A 106 40.05 -23.82 -31.30
N ALA A 107 40.09 -24.51 -32.45
CA ALA A 107 40.73 -24.02 -33.66
C ALA A 107 40.05 -22.74 -34.18
N ALA A 108 38.72 -22.70 -34.22
CA ALA A 108 37.96 -21.50 -34.59
C ALA A 108 38.25 -20.31 -33.64
N ALA A 109 38.49 -20.57 -32.35
CA ALA A 109 38.91 -19.54 -31.42
C ALA A 109 40.35 -19.06 -31.71
N ALA A 110 41.27 -19.96 -32.03
CA ALA A 110 42.64 -19.61 -32.40
C ALA A 110 42.69 -18.76 -33.69
N GLU A 111 41.93 -19.12 -34.73
CA GLU A 111 41.84 -18.34 -35.98
C GLU A 111 41.38 -16.90 -35.73
N ARG A 112 40.42 -16.70 -34.81
CA ARG A 112 39.96 -15.35 -34.43
C ARG A 112 41.05 -14.54 -33.77
N ILE A 113 41.90 -15.17 -32.98
CA ILE A 113 43.07 -14.52 -32.36
C ILE A 113 44.11 -14.17 -33.42
N VAL A 114 44.40 -15.09 -34.36
CA VAL A 114 45.32 -14.85 -35.48
C VAL A 114 44.87 -13.65 -36.31
N ALA A 115 43.56 -13.48 -36.52
CA ALA A 115 42.97 -12.31 -37.16
C ALA A 115 43.03 -11.00 -36.33
N GLY A 116 43.74 -10.98 -35.19
CA GLY A 116 43.89 -9.82 -34.30
C GLY A 116 42.67 -9.57 -33.38
N GLY A 117 41.76 -10.54 -33.29
CA GLY A 117 40.56 -10.48 -32.47
C GLY A 117 40.81 -10.71 -30.98
N ALA A 118 39.78 -10.47 -30.18
CA ALA A 118 39.76 -10.78 -28.75
C ALA A 118 38.86 -11.98 -28.48
N VAL A 119 39.41 -13.01 -27.84
CA VAL A 119 38.68 -14.22 -27.44
C VAL A 119 38.61 -14.30 -25.92
N GLY A 120 37.49 -14.77 -25.40
CA GLY A 120 37.28 -15.03 -23.98
C GLY A 120 37.00 -16.49 -23.70
N ILE A 121 37.65 -17.04 -22.68
CA ILE A 121 37.41 -18.41 -22.21
C ILE A 121 37.32 -18.46 -20.68
N PHE A 122 36.47 -19.36 -20.19
CA PHE A 122 36.36 -19.71 -18.78
C PHE A 122 37.02 -21.08 -18.57
N PRO A 123 38.32 -21.13 -18.19
CA PRO A 123 39.11 -22.35 -18.29
C PRO A 123 38.72 -23.42 -17.25
N GLU A 124 37.91 -23.09 -16.25
CA GLU A 124 37.33 -24.03 -15.27
C GLU A 124 36.34 -25.00 -15.94
N GLY A 125 35.71 -24.58 -17.04
CA GLY A 125 34.77 -25.40 -17.82
C GLY A 125 33.44 -25.68 -17.13
N LYS A 126 33.16 -25.11 -15.94
CA LYS A 126 31.86 -25.15 -15.25
C LYS A 126 31.66 -23.85 -14.46
N SER A 127 30.41 -23.47 -14.21
CA SER A 127 30.11 -22.41 -13.25
C SER A 127 29.88 -23.02 -11.87
N HIS A 128 30.38 -22.38 -10.81
CA HIS A 128 30.17 -22.82 -9.42
C HIS A 128 29.99 -21.64 -8.43
N ASP A 129 29.53 -21.96 -7.21
CA ASP A 129 29.20 -21.00 -6.13
C ASP A 129 30.32 -20.87 -5.12
N ALA A 130 31.16 -21.90 -4.98
CA ALA A 130 32.28 -21.92 -4.05
C ALA A 130 33.23 -20.73 -4.28
N MET A 131 33.73 -20.13 -3.20
CA MET A 131 34.76 -19.09 -3.22
C MET A 131 36.16 -19.67 -3.50
N LYS A 132 36.27 -20.44 -4.59
CA LYS A 132 37.49 -21.16 -4.97
C LYS A 132 37.60 -21.19 -6.49
N VAL A 133 38.78 -20.91 -7.04
CA VAL A 133 39.02 -21.19 -8.46
C VAL A 133 39.12 -22.70 -8.64
N GLU A 134 38.23 -23.26 -9.45
CA GLU A 134 38.23 -24.67 -9.81
C GLU A 134 39.42 -25.02 -10.70
N LYS A 135 39.74 -26.33 -10.80
CA LYS A 135 40.89 -26.79 -11.57
C LYS A 135 40.81 -26.30 -13.04
N VAL A 136 41.74 -25.43 -13.42
CA VAL A 136 41.88 -24.90 -14.78
C VAL A 136 42.21 -26.04 -15.75
N ARG A 137 41.44 -26.14 -16.83
CA ARG A 137 41.63 -27.13 -17.90
C ARG A 137 42.56 -26.59 -18.99
N THR A 138 43.12 -27.49 -19.79
CA THR A 138 44.13 -27.18 -20.83
C THR A 138 43.62 -26.40 -22.05
N GLY A 139 42.31 -26.13 -22.16
CA GLY A 139 41.71 -25.50 -23.34
C GLY A 139 42.28 -24.10 -23.66
N ALA A 140 42.52 -23.27 -22.65
CA ALA A 140 43.10 -21.93 -22.86
C ALA A 140 44.55 -22.00 -23.37
N ALA A 141 45.35 -22.93 -22.83
CA ALA A 141 46.72 -23.15 -23.28
C ALA A 141 46.76 -23.66 -24.73
N ARG A 142 45.86 -24.58 -25.10
CA ARG A 142 45.73 -25.09 -26.49
C ARG A 142 45.37 -24.00 -27.49
N ILE A 143 44.41 -23.13 -27.16
CA ILE A 143 44.06 -21.98 -28.00
C ILE A 143 45.28 -21.07 -28.19
N ALA A 144 46.00 -20.78 -27.11
CA ALA A 144 47.17 -19.91 -27.17
C ALA A 144 48.29 -20.50 -28.05
N GLN A 145 48.56 -21.80 -27.92
CA GLN A 145 49.53 -22.51 -28.73
C GLN A 145 49.16 -22.50 -30.21
N GLN A 146 47.92 -22.89 -30.55
CA GLN A 146 47.44 -22.89 -31.94
C GLN A 146 47.49 -21.50 -32.55
N ALA A 147 47.11 -20.46 -31.79
CA ALA A 147 47.17 -19.09 -32.27
C ALA A 147 48.61 -18.60 -32.50
N VAL A 148 49.54 -18.92 -31.60
CA VAL A 148 50.97 -18.56 -31.76
C VAL A 148 51.58 -19.31 -32.95
N ALA A 149 51.29 -20.60 -33.11
CA ALA A 149 51.71 -21.39 -34.27
C ALA A 149 51.11 -20.84 -35.58
N GLY A 150 49.87 -20.35 -35.54
CA GLY A 150 49.18 -19.70 -36.65
C GLY A 150 49.62 -18.24 -36.92
N GLY A 151 50.63 -17.72 -36.22
CA GLY A 151 51.23 -16.41 -36.51
C GLY A 151 50.88 -15.27 -35.54
N ALA A 152 50.15 -15.52 -34.45
CA ALA A 152 49.79 -14.50 -33.45
C ALA A 152 50.94 -14.16 -32.48
N LYS A 153 52.09 -13.68 -32.99
CA LYS A 153 53.32 -13.42 -32.22
C LYS A 153 53.17 -12.41 -31.06
N GLY A 154 52.12 -11.57 -31.07
CA GLY A 154 51.82 -10.59 -30.02
C GLY A 154 50.75 -11.03 -29.01
N LEU A 155 50.37 -12.31 -28.97
CA LEU A 155 49.27 -12.79 -28.13
C LEU A 155 49.54 -12.58 -26.64
N LYS A 156 48.69 -11.76 -26.00
CA LYS A 156 48.63 -11.63 -24.53
C LYS A 156 47.49 -12.46 -23.98
N ILE A 157 47.78 -13.30 -22.99
CA ILE A 157 46.77 -13.96 -22.16
C ILE A 157 46.53 -13.07 -20.94
N ILE A 158 45.28 -12.64 -20.73
CA ILE A 158 44.93 -11.68 -19.69
C ILE A 158 43.97 -12.32 -18.70
N PRO A 159 44.45 -12.61 -17.47
CA PRO A 159 43.61 -13.05 -16.37
C PRO A 159 42.66 -11.94 -15.91
N LEU A 160 41.37 -12.26 -15.78
CA LEU A 160 40.33 -11.37 -15.25
C LEU A 160 39.63 -12.03 -14.07
N GLY A 161 39.80 -11.45 -12.88
CA GLY A 161 39.11 -11.90 -11.68
C GLY A 161 37.77 -11.19 -11.51
N LEU A 162 36.67 -11.90 -11.70
CA LEU A 162 35.31 -11.45 -11.48
C LEU A 162 34.92 -11.72 -10.01
N ASN A 163 34.99 -10.69 -9.17
CA ASN A 163 34.70 -10.79 -7.74
C ASN A 163 33.37 -10.11 -7.41
N PHE A 164 32.39 -10.90 -7.02
CA PHE A 164 31.04 -10.43 -6.73
C PHE A 164 30.86 -10.14 -5.24
N GLU A 165 30.17 -9.05 -4.92
CA GLU A 165 29.75 -8.80 -3.54
C GLU A 165 28.68 -9.82 -3.10
N ALA A 166 27.61 -9.96 -3.88
CA ALA A 166 26.59 -11.01 -3.80
C ALA A 166 25.96 -11.22 -5.20
N LYS A 167 26.28 -12.33 -5.86
CA LYS A 167 26.00 -12.51 -7.30
C LYS A 167 24.51 -12.71 -7.63
N GLU A 168 23.77 -13.32 -6.72
CA GLU A 168 22.32 -13.59 -6.79
C GLU A 168 21.45 -12.40 -6.35
N ARG A 169 22.10 -11.33 -5.86
CA ARG A 169 21.42 -10.17 -5.30
C ARG A 169 21.30 -9.06 -6.35
N PHE A 170 20.06 -8.74 -6.71
CA PHE A 170 19.78 -7.59 -7.57
C PHE A 170 20.30 -6.29 -6.92
N ARG A 171 20.95 -5.46 -7.73
CA ARG A 171 21.65 -4.23 -7.37
C ARG A 171 22.88 -4.44 -6.48
N SER A 172 23.61 -5.55 -6.65
CA SER A 172 24.90 -5.75 -6.00
C SER A 172 26.06 -5.15 -6.83
N ALA A 173 27.30 -5.37 -6.40
CA ALA A 173 28.49 -4.81 -7.04
C ALA A 173 29.45 -5.90 -7.52
N VAL A 174 30.27 -5.56 -8.52
CA VAL A 174 31.32 -6.42 -9.07
C VAL A 174 32.65 -5.67 -9.09
N TRP A 175 33.68 -6.27 -8.51
CA TRP A 175 35.05 -5.84 -8.66
C TRP A 175 35.78 -6.74 -9.65
N VAL A 176 36.18 -6.17 -10.77
CA VAL A 176 36.98 -6.83 -11.80
C VAL A 176 38.45 -6.47 -11.58
N ARG A 177 39.29 -7.45 -11.26
CA ARG A 177 40.74 -7.26 -11.14
C ARG A 177 41.42 -7.83 -12.38
N VAL A 178 42.16 -7.00 -13.08
CA VAL A 178 42.97 -7.39 -14.23
C VAL A 178 44.34 -7.86 -13.73
N GLY A 179 44.65 -9.13 -13.97
CA GLY A 179 45.94 -9.73 -13.64
C GLY A 179 47.05 -9.27 -14.58
N ASP A 180 48.29 -9.66 -14.26
CA ASP A 180 49.41 -9.38 -15.14
C ASP A 180 49.29 -10.22 -16.41
N PRO A 181 49.57 -9.64 -17.60
CA PRO A 181 49.48 -10.37 -18.85
C PRO A 181 50.58 -11.44 -18.94
N VAL A 182 50.24 -12.60 -19.51
CA VAL A 182 51.22 -13.60 -19.95
C VAL A 182 51.47 -13.39 -21.42
N ASP A 183 52.73 -13.21 -21.81
CA ASP A 183 53.13 -13.25 -23.21
C ASP A 183 53.16 -14.71 -23.67
N ALA A 184 52.17 -15.10 -24.48
CA ALA A 184 52.03 -16.49 -24.89
C ALA A 184 53.21 -16.95 -25.75
N ALA A 185 53.68 -16.13 -26.67
CA ALA A 185 54.77 -16.48 -27.56
C ALA A 185 56.10 -16.64 -26.79
N ALA A 186 56.42 -15.69 -25.91
CA ALA A 186 57.61 -15.77 -25.07
C ALA A 186 57.54 -16.90 -24.02
N PHE A 187 56.34 -17.27 -23.56
CA PHE A 187 56.17 -18.40 -22.65
C PHE A 187 56.40 -19.73 -23.37
N LEU A 188 55.79 -19.91 -24.55
CA LEU A 188 55.91 -21.15 -25.33
C LEU A 188 57.33 -21.35 -25.87
N ALA A 189 58.02 -20.29 -26.29
CA ALA A 189 59.40 -20.37 -26.77
C ALA A 189 60.39 -20.89 -25.71
N ARG A 190 60.09 -20.73 -24.41
CA ARG A 190 60.91 -21.24 -23.31
C ARG A 190 60.69 -22.73 -23.00
N HIS A 191 59.66 -23.34 -23.57
CA HIS A 191 59.27 -24.73 -23.30
C HIS A 191 59.14 -25.48 -24.63
N PRO A 192 60.23 -26.05 -25.16
CA PRO A 192 60.25 -26.64 -26.51
C PRO A 192 59.37 -27.89 -26.63
N GLU A 193 59.16 -28.62 -25.54
CA GLU A 193 58.25 -29.78 -25.54
C GLU A 193 56.79 -29.32 -25.36
N GLU A 194 55.96 -29.56 -26.38
CA GLU A 194 54.55 -29.12 -26.43
C GLU A 194 53.74 -29.54 -25.20
N ARG A 195 53.91 -30.79 -24.75
CA ARG A 195 53.12 -31.33 -23.63
C ARG A 195 53.45 -30.65 -22.30
N VAL A 196 54.73 -30.34 -22.09
CA VAL A 196 55.23 -29.60 -20.92
C VAL A 196 54.78 -28.15 -20.99
N ALA A 197 54.95 -27.50 -22.14
CA ALA A 197 54.51 -26.12 -22.37
C ALA A 197 53.01 -25.94 -22.05
N MET A 198 52.16 -26.88 -22.48
CA MET A 198 50.72 -26.84 -22.19
C MET A 198 50.41 -27.01 -20.71
N ARG A 199 51.07 -27.94 -20.03
CA ARG A 199 50.88 -28.18 -18.60
C ARG A 199 51.28 -26.95 -17.79
N GLU A 200 52.43 -26.36 -18.09
CA GLU A 200 52.98 -25.23 -17.35
C GLU A 200 52.25 -23.93 -17.66
N LEU A 201 51.84 -23.70 -18.91
CA LEU A 201 50.98 -22.56 -19.25
C LEU A 201 49.62 -22.67 -18.56
N THR A 202 49.06 -23.88 -18.47
CA THR A 202 47.81 -24.12 -17.72
C THR A 202 47.99 -23.82 -16.23
N ALA A 203 49.10 -24.27 -15.63
CA ALA A 203 49.43 -24.00 -14.23
C ALA A 203 49.68 -22.51 -13.96
N GLU A 204 50.31 -21.79 -14.90
CA GLU A 204 50.53 -20.35 -14.79
C GLU A 204 49.21 -19.56 -14.90
N ILE A 205 48.30 -19.99 -15.77
CA ILE A 205 46.94 -19.42 -15.84
C ILE A 205 46.17 -19.66 -14.53
N ASP A 206 46.24 -20.88 -13.98
CA ASP A 206 45.63 -21.24 -12.68
C ASP A 206 46.14 -20.34 -11.55
N ARG A 207 47.47 -20.23 -11.42
CA ARG A 207 48.13 -19.40 -10.41
C ARG A 207 47.69 -17.94 -10.53
N ARG A 208 47.73 -17.35 -11.73
CA ARG A 208 47.35 -15.94 -11.92
C ARG A 208 45.87 -15.67 -11.69
N LEU A 209 44.98 -16.63 -11.98
CA LEU A 209 43.55 -16.50 -11.66
C LEU A 209 43.32 -16.49 -10.15
N LYS A 210 43.96 -17.41 -9.40
CA LYS A 210 43.89 -17.46 -7.93
C LYS A 210 44.40 -16.17 -7.26
N GLU A 211 45.39 -15.51 -7.85
CA GLU A 211 45.92 -14.24 -7.34
C GLU A 211 44.94 -13.07 -7.42
N ILE A 212 44.00 -13.09 -8.37
CA ILE A 212 43.08 -11.97 -8.64
C ILE A 212 41.63 -12.26 -8.27
N VAL A 213 41.28 -13.51 -8.02
CA VAL A 213 39.95 -13.97 -7.58
C VAL A 213 39.95 -14.19 -6.06
N VAL A 214 38.84 -13.89 -5.37
CA VAL A 214 38.62 -14.32 -3.98
C VAL A 214 38.62 -15.85 -3.96
N HIS A 215 39.74 -16.42 -3.52
CA HIS A 215 40.01 -17.85 -3.57
C HIS A 215 40.39 -18.35 -2.19
N LEU A 216 39.75 -19.44 -1.77
CA LEU A 216 40.14 -20.25 -0.63
C LEU A 216 40.67 -21.59 -1.13
N GLU A 217 41.82 -22.03 -0.60
CA GLU A 217 42.35 -23.37 -0.88
C GLU A 217 41.45 -24.46 -0.27
N ASP A 218 40.94 -24.21 0.94
CA ASP A 218 39.97 -25.06 1.66
C ASP A 218 38.59 -24.39 1.71
N GLU A 219 37.61 -24.97 1.02
CA GLU A 219 36.25 -24.42 0.92
C GLU A 219 35.50 -24.40 2.25
N ARG A 220 35.90 -25.25 3.21
CA ARG A 220 35.26 -25.32 4.55
C ARG A 220 35.38 -24.01 5.33
N TRP A 221 36.32 -23.16 4.95
CA TRP A 221 36.57 -21.87 5.59
C TRP A 221 35.72 -20.72 5.04
N GLU A 222 34.86 -20.97 4.04
CA GLU A 222 33.97 -19.94 3.47
C GLU A 222 33.10 -19.22 4.52
N PRO A 223 32.44 -19.90 5.48
CA PRO A 223 31.67 -19.22 6.52
C PRO A 223 32.54 -18.30 7.37
N LEU A 224 33.75 -18.74 7.72
CA LEU A 224 34.70 -17.98 8.52
C LEU A 224 35.22 -16.75 7.78
N LEU A 225 35.49 -16.85 6.48
CA LEU A 225 35.91 -15.71 5.64
C LEU A 225 34.90 -14.55 5.71
N LEU A 226 33.60 -14.86 5.65
CA LEU A 226 32.52 -13.86 5.73
C LEU A 226 32.47 -13.18 7.11
N ASP A 227 32.74 -13.92 8.19
CA ASP A 227 32.79 -13.37 9.55
C ASP A 227 34.03 -12.50 9.78
N LEU A 228 35.20 -12.97 9.30
CA LEU A 228 36.49 -12.29 9.38
C LEU A 228 36.52 -10.96 8.61
N GLU A 229 35.82 -10.86 7.47
CA GLU A 229 35.62 -9.62 6.70
C GLU A 229 35.22 -8.45 7.61
N ALA A 230 34.43 -8.72 8.66
CA ALA A 230 33.95 -7.69 9.55
C ALA A 230 34.77 -7.50 10.82
N LEU A 231 35.56 -8.48 11.25
CA LEU A 231 36.36 -8.42 12.48
C LEU A 231 37.68 -7.67 12.27
N VAL A 232 38.26 -7.77 11.06
CA VAL A 232 39.49 -7.05 10.72
C VAL A 232 39.16 -5.56 10.50
N PRO A 233 39.86 -4.62 11.17
CA PRO A 233 39.65 -3.19 10.95
C PRO A 233 39.93 -2.85 9.49
N ALA A 234 38.92 -2.40 8.74
CA ALA A 234 39.14 -1.80 7.43
C ALA A 234 39.96 -0.52 7.64
N GLY A 235 41.23 -0.51 7.25
CA GLY A 235 42.04 0.71 7.35
C GLY A 235 41.40 1.82 6.52
N ARG A 236 41.02 2.96 7.12
CA ARG A 236 40.41 4.20 6.54
C ARG A 236 39.29 4.09 5.48
N GLU A 237 39.01 2.92 4.91
CA GLU A 237 38.00 2.64 3.90
C GLU A 237 36.63 2.54 4.60
N ARG A 238 35.65 3.35 4.15
CA ARG A 238 34.30 3.36 4.74
C ARG A 238 33.58 2.06 4.39
N PHE A 239 33.09 1.33 5.40
CA PHE A 239 32.28 0.11 5.29
C PHE A 239 30.99 0.23 4.43
N SER A 240 30.65 1.42 3.93
CA SER A 240 29.50 1.65 3.05
C SER A 240 29.78 1.42 1.55
N ASP A 241 31.04 1.28 1.12
CA ASP A 241 31.36 0.98 -0.28
C ASP A 241 31.37 -0.55 -0.50
N PRO A 242 30.47 -1.11 -1.34
CA PRO A 242 30.42 -2.54 -1.60
C PRO A 242 31.71 -3.09 -2.25
N ILE A 243 32.46 -2.26 -3.00
CA ILE A 243 33.72 -2.71 -3.62
C ILE A 243 34.85 -2.81 -2.60
N ALA A 244 34.91 -1.90 -1.63
CA ALA A 244 35.88 -1.96 -0.54
C ALA A 244 35.74 -3.28 0.25
N ARG A 245 34.49 -3.70 0.50
CA ARG A 245 34.18 -4.99 1.15
C ARG A 245 34.71 -6.19 0.38
N VAL A 246 34.51 -6.23 -0.95
CA VAL A 246 35.01 -7.33 -1.79
C VAL A 246 36.54 -7.38 -1.81
N ARG A 247 37.21 -6.22 -1.84
CA ARG A 247 38.67 -6.13 -1.73
C ARG A 247 39.18 -6.62 -0.38
N GLN A 248 38.50 -6.24 0.69
CA GLN A 248 38.81 -6.72 2.04
C GLN A 248 38.65 -8.24 2.10
N ARG A 249 37.56 -8.79 1.55
CA ARG A 249 37.36 -10.25 1.46
C ARG A 249 38.51 -10.94 0.74
N LYS A 250 39.00 -10.39 -0.37
CA LYS A 250 40.20 -10.93 -1.06
C LYS A 250 41.44 -10.91 -0.15
N ARG A 251 41.71 -9.80 0.54
CA ARG A 251 42.86 -9.68 1.44
C ARG A 251 42.79 -10.71 2.58
N VAL A 252 41.61 -10.87 3.17
CA VAL A 252 41.39 -11.85 4.25
C VAL A 252 41.57 -13.28 3.72
N ALA A 253 41.00 -13.61 2.56
CA ALA A 253 41.17 -14.93 1.94
C ALA A 253 42.65 -15.23 1.64
N ASP A 254 43.41 -14.25 1.13
CA ASP A 254 44.84 -14.41 0.86
C ASP A 254 45.66 -14.62 2.14
N ALA A 255 45.31 -13.92 3.22
CA ALA A 255 45.93 -14.11 4.52
C ALA A 255 45.61 -15.50 5.09
N MET A 256 44.35 -15.96 4.97
CA MET A 256 43.94 -17.29 5.39
C MET A 256 44.74 -18.37 4.65
N ASN A 257 44.85 -18.28 3.31
CA ASN A 257 45.64 -19.23 2.52
C ASN A 257 47.13 -19.21 2.90
N HIS A 258 47.69 -18.02 3.20
CA HIS A 258 49.08 -17.89 3.63
C HIS A 258 49.34 -18.63 4.94
N PHE A 259 48.52 -18.38 5.97
CA PHE A 259 48.69 -19.05 7.26
C PHE A 259 48.32 -20.54 7.19
N ALA A 260 47.34 -20.94 6.37
CA ALA A 260 47.04 -22.36 6.14
C ALA A 260 48.22 -23.14 5.56
N GLY A 261 49.01 -22.50 4.69
CA GLY A 261 50.19 -23.09 4.08
C GLY A 261 51.43 -23.02 4.96
N ALA A 262 51.61 -21.94 5.72
CA ALA A 262 52.79 -21.72 6.55
C ALA A 262 52.72 -22.42 7.93
N ASP A 263 51.56 -22.35 8.61
CA ASP A 263 51.32 -22.92 9.93
C ASP A 263 49.83 -23.29 10.08
N ARG A 264 49.49 -24.47 9.55
CA ARG A 264 48.11 -24.94 9.52
C ARG A 264 47.51 -25.14 10.91
N ALA A 265 48.31 -25.57 11.89
CA ALA A 265 47.86 -25.79 13.26
C ALA A 265 47.41 -24.48 13.92
N ARG A 266 48.21 -23.40 13.77
CA ARG A 266 47.84 -22.07 14.27
C ARG A 266 46.63 -21.48 13.56
N ALA A 267 46.51 -21.71 12.24
CA ALA A 267 45.35 -21.27 11.46
C ALA A 267 44.05 -21.97 11.92
N ASP A 268 44.08 -23.30 12.06
CA ASP A 268 42.94 -24.10 12.52
C ASP A 268 42.56 -23.74 13.98
N ALA A 269 43.54 -23.56 14.87
CA ALA A 269 43.28 -23.13 16.26
C ALA A 269 42.61 -21.73 16.33
N THR A 270 43.06 -20.80 15.48
CA THR A 270 42.46 -19.46 15.38
C THR A 270 41.03 -19.53 14.84
N ALA A 271 40.80 -20.35 13.81
CA ALA A 271 39.47 -20.59 13.24
C ALA A 271 38.49 -21.14 14.29
N THR A 272 38.92 -22.14 15.08
CA THR A 272 38.12 -22.73 16.17
C THR A 272 37.74 -21.68 17.21
N ALA A 273 38.69 -20.89 17.71
CA ALA A 273 38.40 -19.86 18.72
C ALA A 273 37.40 -18.79 18.23
N ILE A 274 37.46 -18.43 16.94
CA ILE A 274 36.52 -17.47 16.34
C ILE A 274 35.14 -18.10 16.15
N ASN A 275 35.07 -19.36 15.74
CA ASN A 275 33.81 -20.11 15.63
C ASN A 275 33.12 -20.28 16.99
N GLU A 276 33.86 -20.61 18.05
CA GLU A 276 33.31 -20.69 19.41
C GLU A 276 32.71 -19.36 19.89
N HIS A 277 33.39 -18.24 19.61
CA HIS A 277 32.85 -16.91 19.92
C HIS A 277 31.60 -16.60 19.08
N ARG A 278 31.61 -16.97 17.80
CA ARG A 278 30.44 -16.82 16.90
C ARG A 278 29.24 -17.60 17.42
N GLU A 279 29.43 -18.84 17.85
CA GLU A 279 28.36 -19.67 18.40
C GLU A 279 27.78 -19.08 19.68
N ARG A 280 28.63 -18.57 20.58
CA ARG A 280 28.18 -17.85 21.79
C ARG A 280 27.37 -16.59 21.47
N ALA A 281 27.79 -15.81 20.47
CA ALA A 281 27.05 -14.64 20.01
C ALA A 281 25.71 -15.05 19.35
N ALA A 282 25.72 -16.10 18.52
CA ALA A 282 24.53 -16.61 17.85
C ALA A 282 23.49 -17.18 18.82
N ALA A 283 23.93 -17.83 19.91
CA ALA A 283 23.05 -18.29 21.00
C ALA A 283 22.30 -17.13 21.68
N CYS A 284 22.80 -15.91 21.57
CA CYS A 284 22.15 -14.69 22.05
C CYS A 284 21.35 -13.97 20.95
N GLY A 285 21.20 -14.57 19.76
CA GLY A 285 20.55 -13.96 18.60
C GLY A 285 21.34 -12.80 17.99
N LEU A 286 22.63 -12.70 18.31
CA LEU A 286 23.55 -11.69 17.81
C LEU A 286 24.47 -12.29 16.74
N THR A 287 24.99 -11.41 15.89
CA THR A 287 26.11 -11.73 15.00
C THR A 287 27.38 -11.05 15.52
N VAL A 288 28.56 -11.51 15.08
CA VAL A 288 29.85 -10.82 15.32
C VAL A 288 29.89 -9.38 14.74
N HIS A 289 28.87 -8.98 13.99
CA HIS A 289 28.65 -7.65 13.41
C HIS A 289 27.74 -6.74 14.26
N SER A 290 27.19 -7.22 15.37
CA SER A 290 26.18 -6.49 16.14
C SER A 290 26.80 -5.23 16.78
N PRO A 291 26.27 -4.02 16.52
CA PRO A 291 26.80 -2.77 17.07
C PRO A 291 27.01 -2.80 18.59
N ILE A 292 26.16 -3.49 19.35
CA ILE A 292 26.25 -3.58 20.81
C ILE A 292 27.56 -4.21 21.32
N LEU A 293 28.21 -5.06 20.50
CA LEU A 293 29.48 -5.72 20.83
C LEU A 293 30.70 -4.82 20.56
N ARG A 294 30.56 -3.78 19.74
CA ARG A 294 31.67 -2.91 19.30
C ARG A 294 31.59 -1.49 19.86
N GLN A 295 30.38 -1.01 20.13
CA GLN A 295 30.12 0.37 20.54
C GLN A 295 29.62 0.40 21.99
N ARG A 296 29.96 1.48 22.72
CA ARG A 296 29.57 1.70 24.11
C ARG A 296 28.90 3.08 24.27
N GLY A 297 28.05 3.20 25.29
CA GLY A 297 27.45 4.46 25.73
C GLY A 297 26.68 5.20 24.63
N LEU A 298 26.85 6.53 24.57
CA LEU A 298 26.11 7.43 23.69
C LEU A 298 26.24 7.09 22.20
N ARG A 299 27.39 6.55 21.75
CA ARG A 299 27.60 6.20 20.33
C ARG A 299 26.67 5.07 19.86
N PHE A 300 26.45 4.07 20.72
CA PHE A 300 25.51 2.98 20.44
C PHE A 300 24.07 3.51 20.41
N LEU A 301 23.71 4.35 21.40
CA LEU A 301 22.37 4.94 21.53
C LEU A 301 22.00 5.82 20.32
N LEU A 302 22.91 6.70 19.88
CA LEU A 302 22.72 7.51 18.68
C LEU A 302 22.61 6.65 17.40
N GLY A 303 23.41 5.58 17.32
CA GLY A 303 23.33 4.61 16.22
C GLY A 303 21.96 3.91 16.16
N LEU A 304 21.41 3.55 17.31
CA LEU A 304 20.09 2.92 17.44
C LEU A 304 18.97 3.87 17.04
N VAL A 305 18.96 5.09 17.59
CA VAL A 305 17.97 6.13 17.27
C VAL A 305 17.98 6.40 15.77
N TRP A 306 19.16 6.53 15.18
CA TRP A 306 19.26 6.82 13.76
C TRP A 306 18.85 5.63 12.87
N ALA A 307 19.09 4.39 13.31
CA ALA A 307 18.57 3.20 12.63
C ALA A 307 17.03 3.18 12.64
N VAL A 308 16.39 3.52 13.76
CA VAL A 308 14.93 3.61 13.88
C VAL A 308 14.37 4.80 13.08
N ALA A 309 15.00 5.97 13.16
CA ALA A 309 14.58 7.16 12.43
C ALA A 309 14.60 6.97 10.90
N ARG A 310 15.64 6.29 10.37
CA ARG A 310 15.68 5.90 8.95
C ARG A 310 14.53 4.98 8.56
N LEU A 311 14.08 4.09 9.46
CA LEU A 311 12.92 3.26 9.20
C LEU A 311 11.67 4.15 9.17
N ALA A 312 11.41 4.93 10.21
CA ALA A 312 10.24 5.80 10.30
C ALA A 312 10.08 6.74 9.08
N PHE A 313 11.15 7.40 8.63
CA PHE A 313 11.08 8.37 7.52
C PHE A 313 10.88 7.71 6.15
N GLY A 314 11.24 6.43 6.00
CA GLY A 314 11.17 5.72 4.72
C GLY A 314 9.82 5.07 4.42
N VAL A 315 8.89 5.01 5.38
CA VAL A 315 7.68 4.18 5.28
C VAL A 315 6.80 4.54 4.07
N VAL A 316 6.54 5.83 3.83
CA VAL A 316 5.58 6.25 2.78
C VAL A 316 6.07 5.89 1.36
N PRO A 317 7.28 6.27 0.91
CA PRO A 317 7.79 5.85 -0.40
C PRO A 317 7.89 4.33 -0.55
N VAL A 318 8.18 3.63 0.55
CA VAL A 318 8.30 2.17 0.57
C VAL A 318 6.95 1.51 0.37
N LEU A 319 5.90 1.98 1.04
CA LEU A 319 4.56 1.42 0.88
C LEU A 319 4.08 1.60 -0.55
N VAL A 320 4.21 2.81 -1.12
CA VAL A 320 3.84 3.09 -2.51
C VAL A 320 4.65 2.21 -3.48
N GLY A 321 5.98 2.16 -3.31
CA GLY A 321 6.84 1.32 -4.13
C GLY A 321 6.56 -0.17 -3.99
N THR A 322 6.20 -0.64 -2.79
CA THR A 322 5.88 -2.06 -2.53
C THR A 322 4.55 -2.43 -3.15
N LEU A 323 3.51 -1.63 -2.93
CA LEU A 323 2.17 -1.86 -3.47
C LEU A 323 2.20 -1.86 -5.00
N HIS A 324 2.85 -0.87 -5.61
CA HIS A 324 2.93 -0.80 -7.07
C HIS A 324 3.67 -2.00 -7.69
N HIS A 325 4.72 -2.53 -7.03
CA HIS A 325 5.50 -3.66 -7.58
C HIS A 325 5.08 -5.03 -7.04
N LEU A 326 4.07 -5.13 -6.17
CA LEU A 326 3.69 -6.39 -5.54
C LEU A 326 3.31 -7.44 -6.59
N VAL A 327 2.45 -7.07 -7.54
CA VAL A 327 2.00 -7.95 -8.62
C VAL A 327 3.17 -8.48 -9.47
N PRO A 328 3.99 -7.62 -10.13
CA PRO A 328 5.09 -8.13 -10.93
C PRO A 328 6.15 -8.84 -10.08
N PHE A 329 6.35 -8.47 -8.82
CA PHE A 329 7.24 -9.19 -7.91
C PHE A 329 6.76 -10.63 -7.63
N LEU A 330 5.47 -10.83 -7.36
CA LEU A 330 4.89 -12.15 -7.12
C LEU A 330 4.95 -13.02 -8.39
N VAL A 331 4.67 -12.44 -9.56
CA VAL A 331 4.79 -13.12 -10.85
C VAL A 331 6.21 -13.60 -11.09
N VAL A 332 7.21 -12.71 -10.95
CA VAL A 332 8.62 -13.08 -11.13
C VAL A 332 9.03 -14.14 -10.12
N ARG A 333 8.62 -13.99 -8.85
CA ARG A 333 8.98 -14.95 -7.80
C ARG A 333 8.34 -16.33 -8.02
N GLY A 334 7.10 -16.39 -8.49
CA GLY A 334 6.37 -17.64 -8.74
C GLY A 334 6.78 -18.34 -10.04
N VAL A 335 7.03 -17.59 -11.11
CA VAL A 335 7.42 -18.14 -12.41
C VAL A 335 8.90 -18.47 -12.45
N ALA A 336 9.77 -17.57 -11.99
CA ALA A 336 11.22 -17.81 -12.03
C ALA A 336 11.64 -18.94 -11.09
N SER A 337 10.90 -19.23 -10.01
CA SER A 337 11.19 -20.37 -9.12
C SER A 337 10.82 -21.71 -9.75
N LYS A 338 9.73 -21.78 -10.54
CA LYS A 338 9.33 -23.00 -11.27
C LYS A 338 10.24 -23.34 -12.44
N LEU A 339 10.87 -22.33 -13.04
CA LEU A 339 11.85 -22.49 -14.12
C LEU A 339 13.27 -22.79 -13.61
N GLN A 340 13.49 -22.74 -12.29
CA GLN A 340 14.78 -23.07 -11.69
C GLN A 340 14.86 -24.58 -11.44
N ALA A 341 15.80 -25.25 -12.13
CA ALA A 341 16.16 -26.62 -11.78
C ALA A 341 16.91 -26.65 -10.43
N PRO A 342 16.62 -27.60 -9.51
CA PRO A 342 17.32 -27.74 -8.25
C PRO A 342 18.84 -27.83 -8.48
N GLY A 343 19.61 -26.95 -7.83
CA GLY A 343 21.08 -26.99 -7.83
C GLY A 343 21.80 -26.41 -9.06
N ARG A 344 21.14 -25.65 -9.96
CA ARG A 344 21.81 -25.04 -11.15
C ARG A 344 21.71 -23.50 -11.22
N MET A 345 22.86 -22.88 -11.48
CA MET A 345 23.14 -21.43 -11.41
C MET A 345 22.63 -20.62 -12.60
N THR A 346 21.32 -20.33 -12.60
CA THR A 346 20.73 -19.35 -13.51
C THR A 346 19.81 -18.34 -12.82
N THR A 347 19.85 -18.24 -11.48
CA THR A 347 18.92 -17.41 -10.69
C THR A 347 18.94 -15.93 -11.11
N SER A 348 20.11 -15.32 -11.29
CA SER A 348 20.23 -13.92 -11.73
C SER A 348 19.72 -13.71 -13.16
N LEU A 349 19.99 -14.66 -14.05
CA LEU A 349 19.53 -14.64 -15.43
C LEU A 349 18.02 -14.82 -15.54
N MET A 350 17.46 -15.85 -14.89
CA MET A 350 16.02 -16.16 -14.92
C MET A 350 15.20 -15.03 -14.29
N ARG A 351 15.71 -14.42 -13.22
CA ARG A 351 15.07 -13.23 -12.62
C ARG A 351 15.04 -12.04 -13.57
N LEU A 352 16.07 -11.84 -14.40
CA LEU A 352 16.05 -10.80 -15.43
C LEU A 352 15.18 -11.17 -16.64
N ALA A 353 15.29 -12.41 -17.12
CA ALA A 353 14.57 -12.89 -18.30
C ALA A 353 13.05 -12.90 -18.08
N VAL A 354 12.58 -13.26 -16.88
CA VAL A 354 11.17 -13.16 -16.49
C VAL A 354 10.82 -11.75 -16.02
N GLY A 355 11.75 -11.09 -15.31
CA GLY A 355 11.51 -9.78 -14.68
C GLY A 355 11.35 -8.63 -15.65
N LEU A 356 12.22 -8.49 -16.65
CA LEU A 356 12.13 -7.40 -17.63
C LEU A 356 10.77 -7.39 -18.37
N PRO A 357 10.31 -8.52 -18.94
CA PRO A 357 9.00 -8.57 -19.58
C PRO A 357 7.84 -8.36 -18.61
N ALA A 358 7.87 -8.99 -17.43
CA ALA A 358 6.79 -8.87 -16.45
C ALA A 358 6.62 -7.44 -15.93
N TYR A 359 7.73 -6.77 -15.59
CA TYR A 359 7.71 -5.37 -15.17
C TYR A 359 7.35 -4.45 -16.33
N GLY A 360 7.89 -4.68 -17.54
CA GLY A 360 7.53 -3.88 -18.72
C GLY A 360 6.03 -3.93 -19.04
N ALA A 361 5.45 -5.12 -19.06
CA ALA A 361 4.02 -5.32 -19.27
C ALA A 361 3.17 -4.67 -18.16
N TRP A 362 3.59 -4.81 -16.90
CA TRP A 362 2.91 -4.19 -15.77
C TRP A 362 2.92 -2.66 -15.87
N TYR A 363 4.06 -2.06 -16.21
CA TYR A 363 4.17 -0.60 -16.37
C TYR A 363 3.32 -0.10 -17.55
N ALA A 364 3.30 -0.82 -18.66
CA ALA A 364 2.44 -0.49 -19.79
C ALA A 364 0.94 -0.56 -19.42
N LEU A 365 0.54 -1.58 -18.66
CA LEU A 365 -0.83 -1.76 -18.20
C LEU A 365 -1.26 -0.64 -17.23
N VAL A 366 -0.45 -0.35 -16.21
CA VAL A 366 -0.75 0.72 -15.24
C VAL A 366 -0.77 2.08 -15.94
N TRP A 367 0.19 2.34 -16.81
CA TRP A 367 0.24 3.57 -17.59
C TRP A 367 -1.02 3.73 -18.46
N TRP A 368 -1.42 2.68 -19.20
CA TRP A 368 -2.62 2.69 -20.03
C TRP A 368 -3.89 2.94 -19.21
N TRP A 369 -4.02 2.27 -18.07
CA TRP A 369 -5.14 2.44 -17.16
C TRP A 369 -5.21 3.88 -16.62
N MET A 370 -4.10 4.44 -16.15
CA MET A 370 -4.05 5.82 -15.68
C MET A 370 -4.34 6.83 -16.79
N ALA A 371 -3.77 6.65 -17.98
CA ALA A 371 -4.00 7.54 -19.12
C ALA A 371 -5.46 7.55 -19.58
N LYS A 372 -6.17 6.41 -19.46
CA LYS A 372 -7.57 6.26 -19.88
C LYS A 372 -8.57 6.83 -18.87
N TRP A 373 -8.33 6.68 -17.57
CA TRP A 373 -9.34 6.96 -16.53
C TRP A 373 -9.11 8.26 -15.74
N TYR A 374 -7.89 8.81 -15.71
CA TYR A 374 -7.54 9.99 -14.89
C TYR A 374 -7.45 11.32 -15.65
N PHE A 375 -7.90 11.39 -16.92
CA PHE A 375 -7.96 12.59 -17.79
C PHE A 375 -6.65 13.39 -18.02
N LEU A 376 -5.52 13.02 -17.41
CA LEU A 376 -4.26 13.75 -17.48
C LEU A 376 -3.09 12.82 -17.85
N PRO A 377 -2.77 12.64 -19.14
CA PRO A 377 -1.71 11.74 -19.62
C PRO A 377 -0.33 12.01 -19.01
N TRP A 378 -0.04 13.25 -18.61
CA TRP A 378 1.22 13.61 -17.96
C TRP A 378 1.37 12.97 -16.57
N VAL A 379 0.27 12.71 -15.84
CA VAL A 379 0.29 12.02 -14.54
C VAL A 379 0.70 10.56 -14.71
N ALA A 380 0.23 9.90 -15.79
CA ALA A 380 0.64 8.54 -16.10
C ALA A 380 2.14 8.45 -16.39
N TRP A 381 2.70 9.43 -17.12
CA TRP A 381 4.13 9.50 -17.42
C TRP A 381 4.99 9.82 -16.19
N THR A 382 4.56 10.76 -15.33
CA THR A 382 5.28 11.06 -14.08
C THR A 382 5.26 9.86 -13.14
N TRP A 383 4.12 9.15 -13.05
CA TRP A 383 4.01 7.93 -12.27
C TRP A 383 4.94 6.83 -12.79
N ALA A 384 4.88 6.53 -14.10
CA ALA A 384 5.75 5.53 -14.73
C ALA A 384 7.24 5.88 -14.60
N GLY A 385 7.59 7.17 -14.57
CA GLY A 385 8.96 7.64 -14.35
C GLY A 385 9.44 7.52 -12.90
N LEU A 386 8.59 7.76 -11.90
CA LEU A 386 8.96 7.74 -10.48
C LEU A 386 8.98 6.34 -9.87
N MET A 387 8.07 5.46 -10.29
CA MET A 387 7.92 4.13 -9.68
C MET A 387 9.20 3.28 -9.70
N PRO A 388 10.06 3.25 -10.75
CA PRO A 388 11.27 2.43 -10.74
C PRO A 388 12.22 2.81 -9.60
N PHE A 389 12.28 4.10 -9.25
CA PHE A 389 13.08 4.60 -8.13
C PHE A 389 12.46 4.24 -6.79
N ALA A 390 11.13 4.38 -6.65
CA ALA A 390 10.40 3.96 -5.46
C ALA A 390 10.53 2.46 -5.20
N GLY A 391 10.47 1.63 -6.24
CA GLY A 391 10.70 0.18 -6.16
C GLY A 391 12.12 -0.18 -5.73
N ALA A 392 13.13 0.49 -6.31
CA ALA A 392 14.53 0.29 -5.90
C ALA A 392 14.78 0.71 -4.45
N PHE A 393 14.16 1.82 -4.01
CA PHE A 393 14.20 2.28 -2.63
C PHE A 393 13.52 1.29 -1.68
N ALA A 394 12.29 0.86 -2.00
CA ALA A 394 11.54 -0.13 -1.23
C ALA A 394 12.32 -1.43 -1.02
N LEU A 395 12.96 -1.94 -2.07
CA LEU A 395 13.78 -3.15 -2.01
C LEU A 395 15.00 -2.97 -1.07
N GLY A 396 15.64 -1.79 -1.09
CA GLY A 396 16.73 -1.47 -0.15
C GLY A 396 16.24 -1.31 1.29
N TYR A 397 15.10 -0.65 1.48
CA TYR A 397 14.49 -0.42 2.77
C TYR A 397 14.07 -1.72 3.46
N TRP A 398 13.36 -2.62 2.78
CA TRP A 398 12.93 -3.90 3.36
C TRP A 398 14.11 -4.79 3.78
N ARG A 399 15.25 -4.72 3.05
CA ARG A 399 16.49 -5.38 3.46
C ARG A 399 17.00 -4.79 4.78
N ASN A 400 17.05 -3.46 4.89
CA ASN A 400 17.47 -2.78 6.11
C ASN A 400 16.52 -3.06 7.28
N VAL A 401 15.19 -3.06 7.08
CA VAL A 401 14.20 -3.44 8.11
C VAL A 401 14.50 -4.83 8.64
N ARG A 402 14.71 -5.82 7.75
CA ARG A 402 14.93 -7.21 8.14
C ARG A 402 16.20 -7.41 8.97
N ASP A 403 17.22 -6.61 8.69
CA ASP A 403 18.50 -6.68 9.41
C ASP A 403 18.44 -5.91 10.73
N VAL A 404 17.78 -4.75 10.76
CA VAL A 404 17.60 -3.94 11.97
C VAL A 404 16.63 -4.62 12.94
N SER A 405 15.48 -5.14 12.48
CA SER A 405 14.46 -5.76 13.34
C SER A 405 14.97 -7.01 14.05
N ARG A 406 15.68 -7.90 13.33
CA ARG A 406 16.29 -9.10 13.91
C ARG A 406 17.33 -8.79 14.96
N ARG A 407 18.08 -7.69 14.81
CA ARG A 407 19.12 -7.29 15.77
C ARG A 407 18.54 -6.54 16.95
N LEU A 408 17.66 -5.58 16.71
CA LEU A 408 17.10 -4.66 17.72
C LEU A 408 16.50 -5.43 18.92
N VAL A 409 15.68 -6.45 18.65
CA VAL A 409 15.05 -7.25 19.71
C VAL A 409 16.10 -7.95 20.58
N ASN A 410 17.13 -8.52 19.98
CA ASN A 410 18.15 -9.28 20.68
C ASN A 410 19.18 -8.37 21.39
N GLU A 411 19.52 -7.23 20.79
CA GLU A 411 20.38 -6.22 21.41
C GLU A 411 19.71 -5.58 22.63
N LEU A 412 18.41 -5.26 22.54
CA LEU A 412 17.64 -4.75 23.68
C LEU A 412 17.55 -5.76 24.82
N LYS A 413 17.30 -7.04 24.52
CA LYS A 413 17.31 -8.12 25.53
C LYS A 413 18.65 -8.23 26.24
N LEU A 414 19.77 -8.07 25.52
CA LEU A 414 21.12 -8.19 26.11
C LEU A 414 21.50 -7.01 27.00
N LEU A 415 20.93 -5.81 26.78
CA LEU A 415 21.17 -4.66 27.68
C LEU A 415 20.70 -4.93 29.11
N PHE A 416 19.72 -5.81 29.28
CA PHE A 416 19.24 -6.26 30.59
C PHE A 416 20.04 -7.45 31.16
N GLN A 417 21.10 -7.91 30.48
CA GLN A 417 21.99 -9.01 30.91
C GLN A 417 23.46 -8.56 30.88
N PRO A 418 23.89 -7.65 31.77
CA PRO A 418 25.20 -6.99 31.68
C PRO A 418 26.39 -7.95 31.75
N ALA A 419 26.32 -8.98 32.61
CA ALA A 419 27.39 -9.97 32.74
C ALA A 419 27.65 -10.74 31.44
N LYS A 420 26.58 -11.16 30.75
CA LYS A 420 26.65 -11.90 29.49
C LYS A 420 27.14 -11.00 28.34
N LEU A 421 26.71 -9.74 28.33
CA LEU A 421 27.18 -8.75 27.35
C LEU A 421 28.68 -8.46 27.52
N ASP A 422 29.18 -8.37 28.74
CA ASP A 422 30.60 -8.14 29.00
C ASP A 422 31.46 -9.35 28.64
N GLU A 423 30.98 -10.58 28.87
CA GLU A 423 31.63 -11.80 28.41
C GLU A 423 31.79 -11.81 26.87
N LEU A 424 30.69 -11.55 26.15
CA LEU A 424 30.71 -11.49 24.68
C LEU A 424 31.61 -10.36 24.15
N ARG A 425 31.65 -9.22 24.83
CA ARG A 425 32.55 -8.12 24.46
C ARG A 425 34.02 -8.46 24.68
N ARG A 426 34.36 -9.19 25.75
CA ARG A 426 35.73 -9.69 25.97
C ARG A 426 36.14 -10.67 24.87
N GLY A 427 35.31 -11.68 24.58
CA GLY A 427 35.57 -12.63 23.50
C GLY A 427 35.75 -11.95 22.13
N GLN A 428 34.94 -10.93 21.85
CA GLN A 428 35.07 -10.12 20.64
C GLN A 428 36.40 -9.35 20.58
N SER A 429 36.83 -8.78 21.71
CA SER A 429 38.08 -8.01 21.80
C SER A 429 39.30 -8.93 21.65
N GLU A 430 39.29 -10.10 22.27
CA GLU A 430 40.35 -11.11 22.17
C GLU A 430 40.50 -11.64 20.74
N ALA A 431 39.37 -12.01 20.09
CA ALA A 431 39.37 -12.43 18.70
C ALA A 431 39.88 -11.31 17.77
N GLY A 432 39.45 -10.06 18.01
CA GLY A 432 39.92 -8.91 17.25
C GLY A 432 41.42 -8.63 17.41
N ALA A 433 41.97 -8.76 18.62
CA ALA A 433 43.38 -8.58 18.90
C ALA A 433 44.25 -9.64 18.19
N ARG A 434 43.87 -10.92 18.30
CA ARG A 434 44.56 -12.03 17.60
C ARG A 434 44.58 -11.82 16.08
N LEU A 435 43.46 -11.41 15.51
CA LEU A 435 43.37 -11.11 14.07
C LEU A 435 44.21 -9.89 13.67
N ALA A 436 44.29 -8.87 14.52
CA ALA A 436 45.11 -7.69 14.26
C ALA A 436 46.61 -8.02 14.25
N GLU A 437 47.07 -8.95 15.09
CA GLU A 437 48.45 -9.45 15.06
C GLU A 437 48.75 -10.24 13.80
N LEU A 438 47.90 -11.22 13.44
CA LEU A 438 48.02 -11.97 12.19
C LEU A 438 48.00 -11.05 10.96
N ALA A 439 47.17 -10.01 10.97
CA ALA A 439 47.12 -9.02 9.90
C ALA A 439 48.44 -8.22 9.80
N LYS A 440 49.03 -7.81 10.93
CA LYS A 440 50.34 -7.12 10.94
C LYS A 440 51.46 -8.04 10.42
N GLU A 441 51.46 -9.30 10.82
CA GLU A 441 52.41 -10.33 10.38
C GLU A 441 52.32 -10.53 8.86
N TYR A 442 51.11 -10.71 8.34
CA TYR A 442 50.85 -10.85 6.90
C TYR A 442 51.26 -9.60 6.10
N LEU A 443 50.94 -8.39 6.59
CA LEU A 443 51.29 -7.13 5.93
C LEU A 443 52.80 -6.85 5.92
N ARG A 444 53.56 -7.35 6.91
CA ARG A 444 55.04 -7.31 6.89
C ARG A 444 55.61 -8.23 5.81
N ALA A 445 55.04 -9.43 5.67
CA ALA A 445 55.46 -10.39 4.64
C ALA A 445 55.07 -9.98 3.22
N ARG A 446 53.96 -9.23 3.07
CA ARG A 446 53.47 -8.71 1.79
C ARG A 446 52.96 -7.26 1.94
N PRO A 447 53.83 -6.25 1.81
CA PRO A 447 53.42 -4.86 1.88
C PRO A 447 52.47 -4.53 0.72
N VAL A 448 51.23 -4.16 1.05
CA VAL A 448 50.22 -3.74 0.06
C VAL A 448 50.19 -2.22 0.01
N LEU A 449 50.30 -1.64 -1.20
CA LEU A 449 50.12 -0.21 -1.42
C LEU A 449 48.72 0.23 -0.93
N PRO A 450 48.62 1.29 -0.08
CA PRO A 450 47.33 1.84 0.31
C PRO A 450 46.62 2.41 -0.91
N LEU A 451 45.34 2.08 -1.07
CA LEU A 451 44.52 2.62 -2.15
C LEU A 451 44.24 4.11 -1.87
N ALA A 452 44.31 4.92 -2.92
CA ALA A 452 43.97 6.34 -2.84
C ALA A 452 42.52 6.50 -2.34
N PRO A 453 42.25 7.38 -1.36
CA PRO A 453 40.89 7.65 -0.90
C PRO A 453 40.06 8.21 -2.06
N ARG A 454 38.86 7.66 -2.26
CA ARG A 454 37.89 8.27 -3.17
C ARG A 454 37.43 9.61 -2.60
N PRO A 455 37.32 10.68 -3.41
CA PRO A 455 36.65 11.90 -2.98
C PRO A 455 35.19 11.59 -2.62
N PHE A 456 34.69 12.26 -1.58
CA PHE A 456 33.30 12.12 -1.12
C PHE A 456 32.34 12.47 -2.28
N PRO A 457 31.32 11.64 -2.58
CA PRO A 457 30.53 11.77 -3.80
C PRO A 457 29.44 12.84 -3.62
N TRP A 458 29.83 14.05 -3.23
CA TRP A 458 28.91 15.19 -3.11
C TRP A 458 28.19 15.43 -4.45
N GLN A 459 28.86 15.20 -5.58
CA GLN A 459 28.29 15.31 -6.92
C GLN A 459 27.17 14.29 -7.21
N TRP A 460 27.21 13.10 -6.59
CA TRP A 460 26.14 12.11 -6.73
C TRP A 460 24.92 12.52 -5.91
N TRP A 461 25.12 12.91 -4.65
CA TRP A 461 24.05 13.45 -3.80
C TRP A 461 23.48 14.74 -4.36
N ALA A 462 24.31 15.65 -4.89
CA ALA A 462 23.88 16.87 -5.55
C ALA A 462 23.09 16.58 -6.83
N LYS A 463 23.48 15.57 -7.64
CA LYS A 463 22.69 15.15 -8.80
C LYS A 463 21.35 14.52 -8.42
N GLN A 464 21.31 13.67 -7.38
CA GLN A 464 20.05 13.10 -6.91
C GLN A 464 19.14 14.19 -6.32
N PHE A 465 19.69 15.07 -5.48
CA PHE A 465 18.97 16.18 -4.89
C PHE A 465 18.48 17.17 -5.96
N ALA A 466 19.30 17.49 -6.96
CA ALA A 466 18.92 18.35 -8.09
C ALA A 466 17.83 17.74 -8.98
N VAL A 467 17.87 16.42 -9.22
CA VAL A 467 16.80 15.72 -9.94
C VAL A 467 15.50 15.71 -9.11
N TRP A 468 15.61 15.53 -7.79
CA TRP A 468 14.47 15.56 -6.89
C TRP A 468 13.86 16.96 -6.80
N THR A 469 14.67 18.00 -6.63
CA THR A 469 14.18 19.39 -6.59
C THR A 469 13.64 19.81 -7.95
N ALA A 470 14.25 19.44 -9.07
CA ALA A 470 13.73 19.72 -10.41
C ALA A 470 12.40 18.99 -10.67
N SER A 471 12.27 17.73 -10.24
CA SER A 471 11.02 16.96 -10.39
C SER A 471 9.91 17.52 -9.50
N PHE A 472 10.24 17.94 -8.28
CA PHE A 472 9.29 18.54 -7.35
C PHE A 472 8.87 19.95 -7.79
N ALA A 473 9.82 20.75 -8.28
CA ALA A 473 9.55 22.07 -8.85
C ALA A 473 8.73 21.97 -10.14
N LEU A 474 8.99 20.98 -11.00
CA LEU A 474 8.20 20.72 -12.20
C LEU A 474 6.79 20.26 -11.84
N ALA A 475 6.63 19.38 -10.86
CA ALA A 475 5.31 18.96 -10.37
C ALA A 475 4.54 20.12 -9.73
N ALA A 476 5.20 20.95 -8.93
CA ALA A 476 4.60 22.15 -8.34
C ALA A 476 4.25 23.21 -9.39
N ALA A 477 5.10 23.42 -10.39
CA ALA A 477 4.86 24.34 -11.50
C ALA A 477 3.73 23.84 -12.42
N LEU A 478 3.66 22.54 -12.70
CA LEU A 478 2.56 21.93 -13.45
C LEU A 478 1.24 21.98 -12.67
N LEU A 479 1.27 21.80 -11.36
CA LEU A 479 0.11 21.96 -10.49
C LEU A 479 -0.34 23.43 -10.43
N ALA A 480 0.59 24.38 -10.31
CA ALA A 480 0.30 25.81 -10.34
C ALA A 480 -0.24 26.27 -11.70
N TRP A 481 0.35 25.78 -12.80
CA TRP A 481 -0.14 26.02 -14.15
C TRP A 481 -1.52 25.39 -14.40
N ALA A 482 -1.77 24.17 -13.91
CA ALA A 482 -3.07 23.53 -13.97
C ALA A 482 -4.13 24.29 -13.17
N MET A 483 -3.78 24.77 -11.97
CA MET A 483 -4.66 25.64 -11.17
C MET A 483 -4.92 26.98 -11.87
N ALA A 484 -3.93 27.57 -12.54
CA ALA A 484 -4.07 28.81 -13.29
C ALA A 484 -4.89 28.62 -14.59
N ALA A 485 -4.70 27.51 -15.31
CA ALA A 485 -5.43 27.14 -16.50
C ALA A 485 -6.90 26.76 -16.20
N TYR A 486 -7.17 26.22 -15.00
CA TYR A 486 -8.51 26.00 -14.49
C TYR A 486 -9.24 27.32 -14.16
N LYS A 487 -8.49 28.33 -13.70
CA LYS A 487 -9.05 29.64 -13.28
C LYS A 487 -9.49 30.53 -14.45
N ASN A 488 -8.97 30.30 -15.66
CA ASN A 488 -9.06 31.23 -16.80
C ASN A 488 -9.72 30.67 -18.08
N ARG A 489 -10.61 29.67 -17.98
CA ARG A 489 -11.44 29.33 -19.15
C ARG A 489 -12.57 30.36 -19.34
N PRO A 490 -12.77 30.91 -20.54
CA PRO A 490 -13.99 31.63 -20.86
C PRO A 490 -15.16 30.64 -20.75
N LEU A 491 -16.20 31.03 -20.01
CA LEU A 491 -17.35 30.20 -19.72
C LEU A 491 -18.16 29.96 -21.00
N ALA A 492 -18.41 28.70 -21.34
CA ALA A 492 -19.63 28.37 -22.06
C ALA A 492 -20.79 28.60 -21.08
N GLU A 493 -21.76 29.43 -21.46
CA GLU A 493 -23.01 29.59 -20.71
C GLU A 493 -23.70 28.24 -20.62
N PHE A 494 -23.58 27.57 -19.47
CA PHE A 494 -24.46 26.45 -19.13
C PHE A 494 -25.84 27.03 -18.84
N SER A 495 -26.59 27.30 -19.91
CA SER A 495 -28.02 27.56 -19.88
C SER A 495 -28.70 26.20 -19.99
N PHE A 496 -29.22 25.66 -18.89
CA PHE A 496 -30.24 24.61 -19.00
C PHE A 496 -31.49 25.30 -19.56
N PRO A 497 -31.92 25.01 -20.80
CA PRO A 497 -33.07 25.71 -21.37
C PRO A 497 -34.28 25.46 -20.47
N GLY A 498 -34.85 26.53 -19.94
CA GLY A 498 -36.12 26.47 -19.21
C GLY A 498 -37.25 26.11 -20.15
N PRO A 499 -38.45 25.83 -19.63
CA PRO A 499 -39.64 25.75 -20.47
C PRO A 499 -39.80 27.06 -21.26
N ASP A 500 -40.06 26.96 -22.56
CA ASP A 500 -40.30 28.11 -23.45
C ASP A 500 -41.66 28.73 -23.13
N LEU A 501 -41.65 29.72 -22.24
CA LEU A 501 -42.85 30.41 -21.78
C LEU A 501 -43.58 31.16 -22.91
N GLY A 502 -42.88 31.46 -24.02
CA GLY A 502 -43.46 32.12 -25.20
C GLY A 502 -44.38 31.22 -26.03
N LYS A 503 -44.34 29.90 -25.83
CA LYS A 503 -45.21 28.92 -26.51
C LYS A 503 -46.55 28.69 -25.81
N LEU A 504 -46.71 29.14 -24.57
CA LEU A 504 -47.96 29.01 -23.84
C LEU A 504 -48.97 30.07 -24.33
N SER A 505 -50.26 29.71 -24.41
CA SER A 505 -51.30 30.70 -24.64
C SER A 505 -51.39 31.65 -23.45
N SER A 506 -51.78 32.91 -23.68
CA SER A 506 -51.86 33.91 -22.60
C SER A 506 -52.72 33.46 -21.42
N GLY A 507 -53.81 32.71 -21.69
CA GLY A 507 -54.66 32.13 -20.65
C GLY A 507 -53.98 31.03 -19.84
N ALA A 508 -53.28 30.10 -20.51
CA ALA A 508 -52.53 29.04 -19.82
C ALA A 508 -51.35 29.60 -19.01
N LEU A 509 -50.64 30.59 -19.55
CA LEU A 509 -49.56 31.28 -18.86
C LEU A 509 -50.08 32.06 -17.64
N ALA A 510 -51.20 32.77 -17.76
CA ALA A 510 -51.82 33.48 -16.64
C ALA A 510 -52.25 32.54 -15.51
N ALA A 511 -52.86 31.40 -15.84
CA ALA A 511 -53.23 30.38 -14.85
C ALA A 511 -51.99 29.79 -14.14
N GLN A 512 -50.93 29.50 -14.91
CA GLN A 512 -49.68 28.99 -14.35
C GLN A 512 -48.99 29.99 -13.41
N ILE A 513 -48.93 31.26 -13.80
CA ILE A 513 -48.35 32.33 -12.97
C ILE A 513 -49.16 32.47 -11.67
N THR A 514 -50.49 32.52 -11.74
CA THR A 514 -51.33 32.63 -10.53
C THR A 514 -51.13 31.44 -9.57
N ALA A 515 -51.04 30.21 -10.11
CA ALA A 515 -50.76 29.03 -9.29
C ALA A 515 -49.37 29.10 -8.64
N ASP A 516 -48.36 29.55 -9.40
CA ASP A 516 -46.99 29.65 -8.91
C ASP A 516 -46.80 30.82 -7.93
N GLU A 517 -47.57 31.91 -8.03
CA GLU A 517 -47.62 32.98 -7.03
C GLU A 517 -48.15 32.45 -5.69
N GLY A 518 -49.24 31.67 -5.71
CA GLY A 518 -49.73 30.99 -4.51
C GLY A 518 -48.71 30.00 -3.93
N ALA A 519 -48.04 29.24 -4.79
CA ALA A 519 -46.98 28.32 -4.38
C ALA A 519 -45.78 29.05 -3.74
N LEU A 520 -45.34 30.18 -4.32
CA LEU A 520 -44.25 30.97 -3.75
C LEU A 520 -44.64 31.53 -2.38
N GLY A 521 -45.87 32.04 -2.22
CA GLY A 521 -46.37 32.53 -0.93
C GLY A 521 -46.27 31.46 0.17
N ASN A 522 -46.76 30.25 -0.10
CA ASN A 522 -46.69 29.12 0.82
C ASN A 522 -45.23 28.73 1.15
N VAL A 523 -44.36 28.69 0.14
CA VAL A 523 -42.94 28.36 0.33
C VAL A 523 -42.23 29.41 1.19
N LEU A 524 -42.56 30.70 1.04
CA LEU A 524 -41.98 31.77 1.86
C LEU A 524 -42.40 31.67 3.34
N LEU A 525 -43.63 31.21 3.62
CA LEU A 525 -44.07 30.90 4.98
C LEU A 525 -43.29 29.73 5.57
N SER A 526 -43.16 28.62 4.82
CA SER A 526 -42.36 27.46 5.26
C SER A 526 -40.88 27.82 5.47
N VAL A 527 -40.33 28.75 4.69
CA VAL A 527 -38.97 29.27 4.91
C VAL A 527 -38.87 30.02 6.23
N ALA A 528 -39.86 30.84 6.59
CA ALA A 528 -39.86 31.56 7.87
C ALA A 528 -39.95 30.60 9.07
N GLU A 529 -40.80 29.57 8.99
CA GLU A 529 -40.90 28.51 9.99
C GLU A 529 -39.59 27.72 10.13
N LEU A 530 -38.98 27.38 8.99
CA LEU A 530 -37.67 26.72 8.95
C LEU A 530 -36.58 27.57 9.62
N GLU A 531 -36.54 28.88 9.35
CA GLU A 531 -35.57 29.79 9.96
C GLU A 531 -35.75 29.84 11.49
N ALA A 532 -36.99 29.96 11.98
CA ALA A 532 -37.28 29.96 13.41
C ALA A 532 -36.87 28.63 14.07
N ARG A 533 -37.22 27.49 13.42
CA ARG A 533 -36.86 26.16 13.93
C ARG A 533 -35.36 25.92 13.92
N ALA A 534 -34.64 26.39 12.89
CA ALA A 534 -33.19 26.28 12.82
C ALA A 534 -32.49 27.01 13.97
N VAL A 535 -32.96 28.21 14.33
CA VAL A 535 -32.46 28.99 15.47
C VAL A 535 -32.72 28.24 16.78
N GLN A 536 -33.94 27.74 16.97
CA GLN A 536 -34.31 26.97 18.17
C GLN A 536 -33.41 25.73 18.33
N VAL A 537 -33.34 24.88 17.30
CA VAL A 537 -32.58 23.62 17.33
C VAL A 537 -31.10 23.89 17.61
N GLN A 538 -30.51 24.92 17.00
CA GLN A 538 -29.13 25.28 17.30
C GLN A 538 -28.95 25.71 18.76
N GLY A 539 -29.90 26.47 19.32
CA GLY A 539 -29.90 26.86 20.74
C GLY A 539 -29.98 25.67 21.69
N GLU A 540 -30.80 24.66 21.36
CA GLU A 540 -30.91 23.41 22.12
C GLU A 540 -29.59 22.63 22.14
N PHE A 541 -28.86 22.58 21.02
CA PHE A 541 -27.52 21.97 20.98
C PHE A 541 -26.46 22.81 21.70
N ALA A 542 -26.48 24.13 21.53
CA ALA A 542 -25.52 25.02 22.18
C ALA A 542 -25.66 25.06 23.71
N SER A 543 -26.87 24.86 24.23
CA SER A 543 -27.15 24.77 25.67
C SER A 543 -26.93 23.36 26.25
N GLY A 544 -26.61 22.37 25.42
CA GLY A 544 -26.40 20.97 25.84
C GLY A 544 -27.69 20.21 26.13
N GLN A 545 -28.87 20.75 25.81
CA GLN A 545 -30.15 20.04 25.90
C GLN A 545 -30.20 18.84 24.93
N ARG A 546 -29.43 18.92 23.84
CA ARG A 546 -29.23 17.87 22.85
C ARG A 546 -27.75 17.51 22.72
N SER A 547 -27.45 16.29 22.29
CA SER A 547 -26.10 15.70 22.35
C SER A 547 -25.59 15.10 21.04
N TYR A 548 -26.40 15.07 19.97
CA TYR A 548 -26.14 14.40 18.68
C TYR A 548 -25.98 12.88 18.75
N LEU A 549 -25.95 12.31 19.96
CA LEU A 549 -25.79 10.89 20.21
C LEU A 549 -27.12 10.16 20.28
N LYS A 550 -28.24 10.87 20.48
CA LYS A 550 -29.57 10.27 20.54
C LYS A 550 -30.23 10.17 19.16
N GLN A 551 -31.06 9.17 18.96
CA GLN A 551 -31.88 8.97 17.78
C GLN A 551 -32.85 10.15 17.58
N ASP A 552 -33.47 10.65 18.65
CA ASP A 552 -34.34 11.83 18.59
C ASP A 552 -33.60 13.10 18.11
N ASP A 553 -32.31 13.23 18.44
CA ASP A 553 -31.47 14.32 17.95
C ASP A 553 -31.22 14.17 16.44
N ASN A 554 -30.93 12.95 15.99
CA ASN A 554 -30.75 12.64 14.56
C ASN A 554 -32.03 12.92 13.76
N ASP A 555 -33.18 12.49 14.27
CA ASP A 555 -34.46 12.71 13.61
C ASP A 555 -34.81 14.19 13.54
N THR A 556 -34.51 14.96 14.61
CA THR A 556 -34.68 16.43 14.61
C THR A 556 -33.81 17.10 13.56
N VAL A 557 -32.52 16.75 13.47
CA VAL A 557 -31.59 17.31 12.48
C VAL A 557 -32.00 16.90 11.05
N ARG A 558 -32.42 15.66 10.85
CA ARG A 558 -32.87 15.13 9.56
C ARG A 558 -34.14 15.84 9.10
N GLN A 559 -35.15 15.98 9.95
CA GLN A 559 -36.37 16.73 9.65
C GLN A 559 -36.05 18.17 9.25
N LEU A 560 -35.15 18.82 9.98
CA LEU A 560 -34.72 20.18 9.66
C LEU A 560 -34.07 20.27 8.27
N LEU A 561 -33.19 19.33 7.93
CA LEU A 561 -32.57 19.25 6.60
C LEU A 561 -33.61 19.01 5.51
N LEU A 562 -34.54 18.09 5.70
CA LEU A 562 -35.59 17.77 4.73
C LEU A 562 -36.50 18.95 4.46
N THR A 563 -36.94 19.65 5.50
CA THR A 563 -37.74 20.88 5.35
C THR A 563 -36.97 21.93 4.55
N TYR A 564 -35.67 22.08 4.82
CA TYR A 564 -34.80 22.95 4.03
C TYR A 564 -34.70 22.50 2.56
N LEU A 565 -34.47 21.21 2.28
CA LEU A 565 -34.37 20.69 0.92
C LEU A 565 -35.67 20.85 0.14
N ASN A 566 -36.82 20.66 0.79
CA ASN A 566 -38.14 20.88 0.19
C ASN A 566 -38.36 22.36 -0.19
N CYS A 567 -38.07 23.29 0.72
CA CYS A 567 -38.13 24.72 0.44
C CYS A 567 -37.19 25.10 -0.71
N ARG A 568 -35.94 24.62 -0.64
CA ARG A 568 -34.91 24.86 -1.66
C ARG A 568 -35.33 24.33 -3.03
N ALA A 569 -35.86 23.11 -3.11
CA ALA A 569 -36.31 22.51 -4.36
C ALA A 569 -37.50 23.26 -4.97
N ALA A 570 -38.45 23.73 -4.14
CA ALA A 570 -39.56 24.55 -4.60
C ALA A 570 -39.07 25.90 -5.18
N LEU A 571 -38.20 26.61 -4.46
CA LEU A 571 -37.62 27.88 -4.93
C LEU A 571 -36.78 27.70 -6.19
N LEU A 572 -35.99 26.63 -6.28
CA LEU A 572 -35.17 26.33 -7.45
C LEU A 572 -36.03 26.05 -8.68
N ARG A 573 -37.13 25.29 -8.53
CA ARG A 573 -38.08 25.02 -9.64
C ARG A 573 -38.71 26.31 -10.16
N LEU A 574 -39.12 27.21 -9.28
CA LEU A 574 -39.68 28.52 -9.65
C LEU A 574 -38.63 29.41 -10.34
N ALA A 575 -37.43 29.52 -9.77
CA ALA A 575 -36.34 30.29 -10.35
C ALA A 575 -35.92 29.79 -11.74
N TRP A 576 -35.88 28.46 -11.93
CA TRP A 576 -35.57 27.83 -13.21
C TRP A 576 -36.67 28.05 -14.25
N ARG A 577 -37.94 27.92 -13.87
CA ARG A 577 -39.08 28.11 -14.77
C ARG A 577 -39.14 29.52 -15.34
N TYR A 578 -38.90 30.53 -14.51
CA TYR A 578 -38.99 31.94 -14.87
C TYR A 578 -37.61 32.59 -15.12
N GLN A 579 -36.64 31.83 -15.62
CA GLN A 579 -35.31 32.37 -15.94
C GLN A 579 -35.28 33.18 -17.25
N ASP A 580 -36.12 32.82 -18.23
CA ASP A 580 -36.22 33.45 -19.56
C ASP A 580 -37.59 34.12 -19.76
N VAL A 581 -37.81 35.17 -18.97
CA VAL A 581 -39.06 35.95 -19.01
C VAL A 581 -39.13 36.84 -20.27
N ALA A 582 -38.02 37.06 -20.96
CA ALA A 582 -37.97 37.87 -22.18
C ALA A 582 -38.82 37.29 -23.33
N ALA A 583 -39.03 35.97 -23.34
CA ALA A 583 -39.86 35.28 -24.32
C ALA A 583 -41.37 35.56 -24.18
N VAL A 584 -41.84 36.12 -23.06
CA VAL A 584 -43.27 36.39 -22.81
C VAL A 584 -43.73 37.64 -23.55
N ARG A 585 -44.67 37.52 -24.49
CA ARG A 585 -45.15 38.65 -25.32
C ARG A 585 -46.07 39.63 -24.59
N ASP A 586 -46.88 39.14 -23.65
CA ASP A 586 -47.80 39.98 -22.86
C ASP A 586 -47.02 40.73 -21.77
N ASP A 587 -47.07 42.07 -21.78
CA ASP A 587 -46.30 42.90 -20.85
C ASP A 587 -46.74 42.76 -19.38
N ALA A 588 -48.03 42.52 -19.12
CA ALA A 588 -48.54 42.33 -17.77
C ALA A 588 -48.12 40.98 -17.19
N LEU A 589 -48.22 39.91 -17.99
CA LEU A 589 -47.73 38.58 -17.61
C LEU A 589 -46.21 38.54 -17.50
N ARG A 590 -45.49 39.26 -18.37
CA ARG A 590 -44.02 39.39 -18.30
C ARG A 590 -43.58 40.02 -16.97
N ARG A 591 -44.24 41.08 -16.52
CA ARG A 591 -43.95 41.73 -15.24
C ARG A 591 -44.18 40.80 -14.04
N ARG A 592 -45.31 40.08 -14.01
CA ARG A 592 -45.62 39.11 -12.94
C ARG A 592 -44.61 37.95 -12.92
N ALA A 593 -44.33 37.35 -14.07
CA ALA A 593 -43.32 36.30 -14.23
C ALA A 593 -41.92 36.75 -13.80
N GLY A 594 -41.54 37.99 -14.14
CA GLY A 594 -40.28 38.61 -13.75
C GLY A 594 -40.15 38.79 -12.24
N LEU A 595 -41.19 39.33 -11.59
CA LEU A 595 -41.22 39.47 -10.13
C LEU A 595 -41.13 38.11 -9.43
N LEU A 596 -41.91 37.14 -9.89
CA LEU A 596 -41.96 35.77 -9.36
C LEU A 596 -40.61 35.06 -9.45
N GLY A 597 -39.99 35.06 -10.64
CA GLY A 597 -38.66 34.46 -10.85
C GLY A 597 -37.57 35.15 -10.03
N HIS A 598 -37.66 36.47 -9.86
CA HIS A 598 -36.71 37.24 -9.06
C HIS A 598 -36.85 36.95 -7.57
N ALA A 599 -38.08 36.98 -7.04
CA ALA A 599 -38.36 36.67 -5.65
C ALA A 599 -37.94 35.24 -5.30
N ALA A 600 -38.23 34.26 -6.16
CA ALA A 600 -37.77 32.89 -5.98
C ALA A 600 -36.22 32.78 -5.97
N SER A 601 -35.53 33.48 -6.87
CA SER A 601 -34.06 33.44 -6.97
C SER A 601 -33.37 34.08 -5.76
N VAL A 602 -33.84 35.25 -5.32
CA VAL A 602 -33.27 35.95 -4.17
C VAL A 602 -33.54 35.18 -2.88
N SER A 603 -34.77 34.68 -2.69
CA SER A 603 -35.12 33.85 -1.53
C SER A 603 -34.34 32.54 -1.52
N LEU A 604 -34.17 31.86 -2.66
CA LEU A 604 -33.35 30.65 -2.78
C LEU A 604 -31.94 30.89 -2.23
N TYR A 605 -31.29 31.95 -2.71
CA TYR A 605 -29.91 32.25 -2.32
C TYR A 605 -29.83 32.71 -0.87
N ALA A 606 -30.73 33.60 -0.43
CA ALA A 606 -30.75 34.13 0.93
C ALA A 606 -31.02 33.03 1.97
N THR A 607 -32.04 32.19 1.77
CA THR A 607 -32.36 31.07 2.67
C THR A 607 -31.20 30.08 2.76
N SER A 608 -30.58 29.74 1.63
CA SER A 608 -29.43 28.83 1.60
C SER A 608 -28.23 29.42 2.32
N LEU A 609 -27.98 30.72 2.15
CA LEU A 609 -26.91 31.42 2.83
C LEU A 609 -27.15 31.47 4.35
N LYS A 610 -28.36 31.85 4.80
CA LYS A 610 -28.74 31.85 6.21
C LYS A 610 -28.57 30.47 6.83
N PHE A 611 -29.16 29.44 6.22
CA PHE A 611 -29.08 28.06 6.70
C PHE A 611 -27.63 27.58 6.84
N VAL A 612 -26.80 27.79 5.82
CA VAL A 612 -25.37 27.42 5.89
C VAL A 612 -24.65 28.22 6.96
N THR A 613 -24.82 29.54 7.01
CA THR A 613 -24.12 30.39 7.99
C THR A 613 -24.51 30.09 9.44
N GLN A 614 -25.77 29.69 9.67
CA GLN A 614 -26.27 29.30 10.98
C GLN A 614 -25.46 28.12 11.53
N PHE A 615 -25.29 27.06 10.74
CA PHE A 615 -24.74 25.80 11.23
C PHE A 615 -23.24 25.61 10.97
N ASN A 616 -22.63 26.36 10.05
CA ASN A 616 -21.22 26.22 9.66
C ASN A 616 -20.20 26.49 10.79
N ARG A 617 -20.64 26.98 11.95
CA ARG A 617 -19.78 27.16 13.14
C ARG A 617 -19.72 25.94 14.07
N SER A 618 -20.61 24.95 13.89
CA SER A 618 -20.57 23.69 14.66
C SER A 618 -20.10 22.55 13.74
N PRO A 619 -18.85 22.07 13.89
CA PRO A 619 -18.34 20.92 13.15
C PRO A 619 -19.22 19.67 13.28
N GLU A 620 -19.81 19.47 14.45
CA GLU A 620 -20.71 18.35 14.77
C GLU A 620 -21.98 18.41 13.93
N THR A 621 -22.62 19.60 13.84
CA THR A 621 -23.82 19.78 13.04
C THR A 621 -23.53 19.64 11.55
N VAL A 622 -22.41 20.20 11.09
CA VAL A 622 -21.98 20.08 9.69
C VAL A 622 -21.74 18.63 9.33
N ARG A 623 -21.09 17.86 10.21
CA ARG A 623 -20.90 16.42 10.03
C ARG A 623 -22.26 15.71 9.90
N LYS A 624 -23.20 16.02 10.81
CA LYS A 624 -24.56 15.45 10.80
C LYS A 624 -25.34 15.74 9.51
N PHE A 625 -25.28 16.96 8.98
CA PHE A 625 -25.95 17.28 7.72
C PHE A 625 -25.30 16.68 6.46
N ASN A 626 -24.06 16.21 6.57
CA ASN A 626 -23.35 15.54 5.48
C ASN A 626 -23.45 14.00 5.56
N GLU A 627 -24.14 13.45 6.56
CA GLU A 627 -24.48 12.04 6.62
C GLU A 627 -25.38 11.66 5.44
N ALA A 628 -25.11 10.51 4.82
CA ALA A 628 -25.98 9.98 3.77
C ALA A 628 -27.27 9.41 4.37
N GLU A 629 -28.39 9.59 3.67
CA GLU A 629 -29.65 8.94 4.01
C GLU A 629 -30.30 8.36 2.74
N PRO A 630 -29.95 7.11 2.38
CA PRO A 630 -30.37 6.49 1.13
C PRO A 630 -31.89 6.36 0.98
N LEU A 631 -32.60 6.08 2.08
CA LEU A 631 -34.06 5.92 2.08
C LEU A 631 -34.78 7.19 1.57
N TRP A 632 -34.16 8.36 1.76
CA TRP A 632 -34.71 9.67 1.42
C TRP A 632 -33.97 10.33 0.24
N GLY A 633 -33.03 9.62 -0.39
CA GLY A 633 -32.24 10.11 -1.51
C GLY A 633 -31.26 11.23 -1.15
N ILE A 634 -30.83 11.34 0.12
CA ILE A 634 -29.86 12.33 0.56
C ILE A 634 -28.44 11.77 0.34
N PRO A 635 -27.64 12.35 -0.58
CA PRO A 635 -26.26 11.92 -0.80
C PRO A 635 -25.35 12.38 0.35
N PRO A 636 -24.20 11.70 0.57
CA PRO A 636 -23.17 12.19 1.48
C PRO A 636 -22.63 13.55 1.01
N ASP A 637 -22.10 14.34 1.94
CA ASP A 637 -21.46 15.65 1.67
C ASP A 637 -22.40 16.72 1.05
N LEU A 638 -23.72 16.55 1.20
CA LEU A 638 -24.72 17.45 0.61
C LEU A 638 -24.60 18.89 1.13
N PHE A 639 -24.43 19.09 2.44
CA PHE A 639 -24.33 20.42 3.05
C PHE A 639 -23.09 21.17 2.58
N ASN A 640 -21.94 20.49 2.51
CA ASN A 640 -20.71 21.07 1.98
C ASN A 640 -20.83 21.37 0.48
N THR A 641 -21.52 20.51 -0.28
CA THR A 641 -21.83 20.76 -1.70
C THR A 641 -22.66 22.03 -1.87
N ILE A 642 -23.68 22.24 -1.03
CA ILE A 642 -24.48 23.48 -1.00
C ILE A 642 -23.59 24.69 -0.68
N GLN A 643 -22.71 24.58 0.31
CA GLN A 643 -21.77 25.65 0.68
C GLN A 643 -20.80 26.00 -0.45
N LYS A 644 -20.24 25.00 -1.13
CA LYS A 644 -19.39 25.18 -2.32
C LYS A 644 -20.18 25.91 -3.43
N ASN A 645 -21.41 25.49 -3.70
CA ASN A 645 -22.27 26.13 -4.69
C ASN A 645 -22.53 27.62 -4.39
N LEU A 646 -22.70 28.00 -3.12
CA LEU A 646 -22.87 29.41 -2.72
C LEU A 646 -21.61 30.27 -2.90
N THR A 647 -20.43 29.67 -2.92
CA THR A 647 -19.14 30.37 -3.04
C THR A 647 -18.56 30.35 -4.46
N GLN A 648 -19.14 29.55 -5.36
CA GLN A 648 -18.76 29.51 -6.76
C GLN A 648 -19.01 30.85 -7.46
N SER A 649 -18.00 31.32 -8.19
CA SER A 649 -18.04 32.60 -8.90
C SER A 649 -19.15 32.67 -9.97
N GLN A 650 -19.48 31.53 -10.59
CA GLN A 650 -20.54 31.43 -11.60
C GLN A 650 -21.93 31.74 -11.03
N HIS A 651 -22.32 31.08 -9.93
CA HIS A 651 -23.62 31.33 -9.29
C HIS A 651 -23.73 32.75 -8.74
N ARG A 652 -22.63 33.32 -8.24
CA ARG A 652 -22.59 34.70 -7.77
C ARG A 652 -22.83 35.71 -8.90
N LYS A 653 -22.21 35.50 -10.08
CA LYS A 653 -22.45 36.35 -11.26
C LYS A 653 -23.91 36.28 -11.73
N LEU A 654 -24.53 35.09 -11.68
CA LEU A 654 -25.95 34.90 -12.01
C LEU A 654 -26.85 35.68 -11.04
N LEU A 655 -26.59 35.59 -9.74
CA LEU A 655 -27.31 36.35 -8.72
C LEU A 655 -27.14 37.87 -8.91
N ASP A 656 -25.91 38.35 -9.10
CA ASP A 656 -25.62 39.77 -9.30
C ASP A 656 -26.32 40.31 -10.57
N SER A 657 -26.40 39.49 -11.62
CA SER A 657 -27.15 39.81 -12.84
C SER A 657 -28.66 39.87 -12.58
N ALA A 658 -29.21 38.94 -11.80
CA ALA A 658 -30.63 38.97 -11.42
C ALA A 658 -30.96 40.20 -10.57
N LEU A 659 -30.11 40.57 -9.61
CA LEU A 659 -30.29 41.75 -8.75
C LEU A 659 -30.25 43.06 -9.57
N ARG A 660 -29.28 43.20 -10.49
CA ARG A 660 -29.24 44.36 -11.40
C ARG A 660 -30.48 44.48 -12.29
N ARG A 661 -30.98 43.35 -12.80
CA ARG A 661 -32.22 43.32 -13.60
C ARG A 661 -33.44 43.77 -12.80
N HIS A 662 -33.53 43.39 -11.52
CA HIS A 662 -34.60 43.85 -10.66
C HIS A 662 -34.50 45.35 -10.34
N ASP A 663 -33.29 45.86 -10.08
CA ASP A 663 -33.08 47.29 -9.84
C ASP A 663 -33.59 48.14 -11.01
N ALA A 664 -33.36 47.69 -12.24
CA ALA A 664 -33.88 48.35 -13.44
C ALA A 664 -35.42 48.32 -13.57
N LEU A 665 -36.10 47.35 -12.95
CA LEU A 665 -37.55 47.13 -13.05
C LEU A 665 -38.34 47.69 -11.87
N GLN A 666 -37.70 48.24 -10.83
CA GLN A 666 -38.40 48.73 -9.64
C GLN A 666 -39.42 49.83 -9.95
N ALA A 667 -39.05 50.80 -10.80
CA ALA A 667 -39.97 51.87 -11.22
C ALA A 667 -41.17 51.32 -12.00
N ASP A 668 -40.97 50.25 -12.78
CA ASP A 668 -42.04 49.57 -13.52
C ASP A 668 -43.01 48.85 -12.59
N TYR A 669 -42.51 48.18 -11.54
CA TYR A 669 -43.35 47.51 -10.55
C TYR A 669 -44.19 48.50 -9.74
N ALA A 670 -43.63 49.65 -9.35
CA ALA A 670 -44.37 50.70 -8.66
C ALA A 670 -45.47 51.31 -9.56
N ARG A 671 -45.18 51.55 -10.84
CA ARG A 671 -46.19 52.00 -11.82
C ARG A 671 -47.31 50.97 -12.03
N ALA A 672 -47.00 49.68 -11.92
CA ALA A 672 -47.96 48.59 -12.02
C ALA A 672 -48.74 48.31 -10.72
N GLY A 673 -48.47 49.03 -9.63
CA GLY A 673 -49.17 48.87 -8.35
C GLY A 673 -48.78 47.62 -7.53
N PHE A 674 -47.66 46.97 -7.87
CA PHE A 674 -47.21 45.75 -7.18
C PHE A 674 -46.77 46.01 -5.73
N ASP A 675 -46.51 47.26 -5.36
CA ASP A 675 -46.19 47.70 -4.00
C ASP A 675 -47.42 47.70 -3.06
N ARG A 676 -48.64 47.68 -3.60
CA ARG A 676 -49.89 47.83 -2.84
C ARG A 676 -50.81 46.61 -2.86
N ALA A 677 -50.56 45.66 -3.76
CA ALA A 677 -51.40 44.48 -3.96
C ALA A 677 -50.71 43.20 -3.49
N THR A 678 -51.40 42.40 -2.68
CA THR A 678 -50.97 41.03 -2.35
C THR A 678 -51.31 40.08 -3.51
N PRO A 679 -50.46 39.09 -3.84
CA PRO A 679 -49.23 38.70 -3.13
C PRO A 679 -47.94 39.44 -3.56
N HIS A 680 -48.02 40.39 -4.51
CA HIS A 680 -46.84 41.04 -5.11
C HIS A 680 -46.04 41.89 -4.11
N SER A 681 -46.72 42.57 -3.18
CA SER A 681 -46.08 43.33 -2.10
C SER A 681 -45.22 42.44 -1.19
N ASP A 682 -45.68 41.20 -0.93
CA ASP A 682 -44.97 40.24 -0.08
C ASP A 682 -43.69 39.72 -0.77
N PHE A 683 -43.74 39.55 -2.09
CA PHE A 683 -42.58 39.17 -2.89
C PHE A 683 -41.53 40.28 -2.91
N LEU A 684 -41.94 41.54 -3.08
CA LEU A 684 -41.04 42.70 -3.00
C LEU A 684 -40.39 42.80 -1.61
N ALA A 685 -41.17 42.57 -0.55
CA ALA A 685 -40.64 42.54 0.81
C ALA A 685 -39.65 41.38 1.03
N ALA A 686 -39.93 40.20 0.47
CA ALA A 686 -39.03 39.05 0.50
C ALA A 686 -37.70 39.33 -0.24
N ILE A 687 -37.76 39.99 -1.40
CA ILE A 687 -36.56 40.42 -2.15
C ILE A 687 -35.72 41.37 -1.30
N SER A 688 -36.34 42.38 -0.68
CA SER A 688 -35.64 43.35 0.17
C SER A 688 -34.92 42.67 1.35
N ARG A 689 -35.64 41.84 2.11
CA ARG A 689 -35.06 41.06 3.23
C ARG A 689 -33.94 40.12 2.76
N GLY A 690 -34.13 39.47 1.61
CA GLY A 690 -33.14 38.58 1.04
C GLY A 690 -31.85 39.30 0.67
N ARG A 691 -31.93 40.49 0.07
CA ARG A 691 -30.77 41.32 -0.28
C ARG A 691 -29.97 41.73 0.95
N GLU A 692 -30.65 42.18 2.00
CA GLU A 692 -30.00 42.55 3.26
C GLU A 692 -29.23 41.37 3.86
N ALA A 693 -29.87 40.18 3.90
CA ALA A 693 -29.21 38.96 4.37
C ALA A 693 -27.99 38.59 3.51
N ILE A 694 -28.08 38.72 2.19
CA ILE A 694 -26.97 38.42 1.26
C ILE A 694 -25.79 39.38 1.47
N ALA A 695 -26.06 40.68 1.61
CA ALA A 695 -25.04 41.68 1.86
C ALA A 695 -24.33 41.41 3.20
N LYS A 696 -25.08 41.08 4.25
CA LYS A 696 -24.56 40.85 5.60
C LYS A 696 -23.77 39.54 5.74
N LEU A 697 -24.24 38.45 5.15
CA LEU A 697 -23.74 37.10 5.42
C LEU A 697 -22.72 36.61 4.38
N SER A 698 -22.72 37.15 3.16
CA SER A 698 -21.81 36.68 2.10
C SER A 698 -20.30 36.88 2.37
N PRO A 699 -19.84 37.91 3.12
CA PRO A 699 -18.45 38.03 3.53
C PRO A 699 -18.04 36.93 4.52
N GLN A 700 -18.90 36.63 5.50
CA GLN A 700 -18.63 35.63 6.55
C GLN A 700 -18.42 34.22 5.98
N LEU A 701 -19.10 33.90 4.88
CA LEU A 701 -18.94 32.61 4.19
C LEU A 701 -17.58 32.48 3.47
N ARG A 702 -17.02 33.59 2.94
CA ARG A 702 -15.73 33.57 2.23
C ARG A 702 -14.56 33.23 3.17
N ASP A 703 -14.56 33.79 4.37
CA ASP A 703 -13.54 33.50 5.39
C ASP A 703 -13.64 32.05 5.90
N GLY A 704 -14.85 31.48 5.90
CA GLY A 704 -15.10 30.08 6.20
C GLY A 704 -14.67 29.12 5.09
N ALA A 705 -14.87 29.48 3.81
CA ALA A 705 -14.56 28.63 2.67
C ALA A 705 -13.05 28.36 2.49
N VAL A 706 -12.18 29.31 2.83
CA VAL A 706 -10.73 29.11 2.84
C VAL A 706 -10.32 28.05 3.87
N ARG A 707 -10.99 28.00 5.02
CA ARG A 707 -10.79 26.95 6.03
C ARG A 707 -11.38 25.60 5.60
N ALA A 708 -12.49 25.60 4.86
CA ALA A 708 -13.12 24.39 4.33
C ALA A 708 -12.26 23.70 3.24
N VAL A 709 -11.59 24.45 2.36
CA VAL A 709 -10.65 23.89 1.37
C VAL A 709 -9.44 23.22 2.05
N ALA A 710 -8.97 23.78 3.17
CA ALA A 710 -7.92 23.17 3.99
C ALA A 710 -8.41 21.90 4.73
N ALA A 711 -9.70 21.84 5.07
CA ALA A 711 -10.33 20.64 5.62
C ALA A 711 -10.53 19.53 4.56
N GLU A 712 -10.90 19.88 3.33
CA GLU A 712 -11.06 18.95 2.20
C GLU A 712 -9.75 18.21 1.85
N ALA A 713 -8.60 18.89 1.96
CA ALA A 713 -7.29 18.24 1.81
C ALA A 713 -6.98 17.24 2.94
N ARG A 714 -7.47 17.50 4.15
CA ARG A 714 -7.37 16.57 5.29
C ARG A 714 -8.37 15.41 5.15
N ASP A 715 -9.57 15.67 4.62
CA ASP A 715 -10.61 14.66 4.45
C ASP A 715 -10.29 13.66 3.34
N ALA A 716 -9.68 14.08 2.23
CA ALA A 716 -9.14 13.16 1.23
C ALA A 716 -8.07 12.21 1.82
N THR A 717 -7.27 12.71 2.77
CA THR A 717 -6.29 11.91 3.50
C THR A 717 -6.98 10.96 4.49
N ARG A 718 -8.05 11.42 5.15
CA ARG A 718 -8.83 10.64 6.11
C ARG A 718 -9.62 9.52 5.42
N GLU A 719 -10.18 9.77 4.25
CA GLU A 719 -10.86 8.75 3.43
C GLU A 719 -9.88 7.67 2.98
N ALA A 720 -8.70 8.05 2.50
CA ALA A 720 -7.65 7.07 2.16
C ALA A 720 -7.22 6.23 3.38
N ILE A 721 -7.11 6.85 4.56
CA ILE A 721 -6.83 6.14 5.82
C ILE A 721 -8.02 5.23 6.20
N TYR A 722 -9.26 5.67 6.02
CA TYR A 722 -10.45 4.88 6.31
C TYR A 722 -10.55 3.65 5.39
N GLN A 723 -10.23 3.78 4.11
CA GLN A 723 -10.17 2.64 3.17
C GLN A 723 -9.10 1.61 3.58
N VAL A 724 -7.95 2.07 4.07
CA VAL A 724 -6.92 1.17 4.62
C VAL A 724 -7.39 0.52 5.92
N LYS A 725 -7.98 1.30 6.84
CA LYS A 725 -8.50 0.80 8.12
C LYS A 725 -9.61 -0.22 7.90
N SER A 726 -10.58 0.06 7.03
CA SER A 726 -11.67 -0.86 6.69
C SER A 726 -11.14 -2.13 6.03
N ALA A 727 -10.16 -2.06 5.12
CA ALA A 727 -9.54 -3.26 4.56
C ALA A 727 -8.83 -4.12 5.62
N VAL A 728 -8.15 -3.49 6.60
CA VAL A 728 -7.52 -4.20 7.73
C VAL A 728 -8.58 -4.78 8.67
N SER A 729 -9.62 -4.01 9.01
CA SER A 729 -10.70 -4.44 9.89
C SER A 729 -11.55 -5.54 9.27
N LEU A 730 -11.82 -5.50 7.96
CA LEU A 730 -12.47 -6.57 7.21
C LEU A 730 -11.60 -7.83 7.22
N TRP A 731 -10.31 -7.69 6.96
CA TRP A 731 -9.38 -8.80 7.05
C TRP A 731 -9.34 -9.41 8.46
N VAL A 732 -9.31 -8.60 9.52
CA VAL A 732 -9.38 -9.06 10.91
C VAL A 732 -10.72 -9.72 11.23
N GLY A 733 -11.82 -9.14 10.75
CA GLY A 733 -13.18 -9.62 10.95
C GLY A 733 -13.46 -10.96 10.27
N ASP A 734 -12.86 -11.22 9.11
CA ASP A 734 -13.08 -12.45 8.33
C ASP A 734 -12.00 -13.52 8.57
N THR A 735 -10.87 -13.15 9.17
CA THR A 735 -9.77 -14.08 9.43
C THR A 735 -10.09 -14.99 10.60
N LYS A 736 -10.11 -16.30 10.33
CA LYS A 736 -10.18 -17.34 11.36
C LYS A 736 -8.78 -17.70 11.86
N ILE A 737 -8.53 -17.56 13.16
CA ILE A 737 -7.24 -17.92 13.78
C ILE A 737 -7.05 -19.45 13.82
N ARG A 738 -8.15 -20.21 13.89
CA ARG A 738 -8.15 -21.67 13.84
C ARG A 738 -9.39 -22.15 13.07
N LYS A 739 -9.32 -23.33 12.43
CA LYS A 739 -10.53 -23.97 11.89
C LYS A 739 -11.37 -24.58 13.02
N PRO A 740 -12.72 -24.54 12.94
CA PRO A 740 -13.58 -25.22 13.89
C PRO A 740 -13.27 -26.72 13.95
N ARG A 741 -13.42 -27.34 15.13
CA ARG A 741 -13.22 -28.78 15.31
C ARG A 741 -14.30 -29.51 14.48
N HIS A 742 -13.90 -30.42 13.58
CA HIS A 742 -14.79 -31.08 12.60
C HIS A 742 -15.50 -30.17 11.59
N GLY A 743 -15.13 -28.88 11.48
CA GLY A 743 -15.68 -27.96 10.48
C GLY A 743 -17.14 -27.53 10.73
N ARG A 744 -17.66 -27.73 11.94
CA ARG A 744 -19.03 -27.34 12.35
C ARG A 744 -18.99 -26.38 13.55
N SER A 745 -20.04 -25.56 13.69
CA SER A 745 -20.33 -24.74 14.87
C SER A 745 -20.65 -25.62 16.09
N LEU A 746 -20.54 -25.07 17.30
CA LEU A 746 -20.90 -25.79 18.53
C LEU A 746 -22.42 -25.83 18.76
N ILE A 747 -23.17 -24.87 18.24
CA ILE A 747 -24.64 -24.87 18.30
C ILE A 747 -25.19 -25.77 17.19
N ASP A 748 -26.00 -26.77 17.57
CA ASP A 748 -26.60 -27.71 16.62
C ASP A 748 -28.02 -27.27 16.16
N ALA A 749 -28.54 -27.93 15.12
CA ALA A 749 -29.84 -27.61 14.53
C ALA A 749 -31.02 -27.86 15.50
N ALA A 750 -30.90 -28.80 16.44
CA ALA A 750 -31.95 -29.07 17.43
C ALA A 750 -32.00 -27.94 18.47
N GLN A 751 -30.83 -27.46 18.91
CA GLN A 751 -30.70 -26.30 19.79
C GLN A 751 -31.21 -25.03 19.11
N LEU A 752 -30.94 -24.87 17.81
CA LEU A 752 -31.46 -23.75 17.02
C LEU A 752 -33.00 -23.78 16.91
N ALA A 753 -33.58 -24.96 16.71
CA ALA A 753 -35.03 -25.14 16.68
C ALA A 753 -35.68 -24.86 18.05
N GLU A 754 -35.04 -25.29 19.15
CA GLU A 754 -35.48 -24.97 20.50
C GLU A 754 -35.38 -23.46 20.81
N LEU A 755 -34.29 -22.82 20.37
CA LEU A 755 -34.12 -21.38 20.45
C LEU A 755 -35.24 -20.63 19.73
N ARG A 756 -35.55 -21.03 18.49
CA ARG A 756 -36.67 -20.46 17.70
C ARG A 756 -38.00 -20.49 18.44
N GLY A 757 -38.28 -21.56 19.19
CA GLY A 757 -39.51 -21.70 19.97
C GLY A 757 -39.64 -20.75 21.17
N ARG A 758 -38.54 -20.12 21.59
CA ARG A 758 -38.48 -19.23 22.77
C ARG A 758 -38.33 -17.75 22.44
N LEU A 759 -37.92 -17.43 21.21
CA LEU A 759 -37.72 -16.06 20.73
C LEU A 759 -39.05 -15.32 20.52
N GLN A 760 -39.06 -14.04 20.85
CA GLN A 760 -40.18 -13.12 20.60
C GLN A 760 -39.68 -11.87 19.85
N PRO A 761 -40.51 -11.27 18.97
CA PRO A 761 -40.15 -10.03 18.29
C PRO A 761 -39.63 -8.97 19.29
N GLY A 762 -38.46 -8.43 19.00
CA GLY A 762 -37.76 -7.45 19.85
C GLY A 762 -36.69 -8.04 20.79
N ASP A 763 -36.52 -9.36 20.83
CA ASP A 763 -35.44 -9.95 21.61
C ASP A 763 -34.06 -9.50 21.07
N ILE A 764 -33.17 -9.15 22.00
CA ILE A 764 -31.77 -8.82 21.72
C ILE A 764 -30.95 -10.10 21.88
N VAL A 765 -30.24 -10.49 20.83
CA VAL A 765 -29.39 -11.67 20.84
C VAL A 765 -27.93 -11.23 20.83
N ILE A 766 -27.12 -11.80 21.69
CA ILE A 766 -25.67 -11.63 21.65
C ILE A 766 -25.00 -12.94 21.27
N GLU A 767 -23.96 -12.83 20.46
CA GLU A 767 -23.42 -13.98 19.75
C GLU A 767 -21.89 -14.00 19.83
N ARG A 768 -21.33 -15.20 19.87
CA ARG A 768 -19.88 -15.41 19.82
C ARG A 768 -19.54 -16.53 18.86
N ARG A 769 -18.50 -16.28 18.06
CA ARG A 769 -17.79 -17.29 17.26
C ARG A 769 -16.34 -17.34 17.73
N ASN A 770 -15.90 -18.43 18.35
CA ASN A 770 -14.61 -18.56 19.05
C ASN A 770 -13.41 -18.38 18.09
N TRP A 771 -13.58 -18.74 16.82
CA TRP A 771 -12.49 -18.91 15.87
C TRP A 771 -12.03 -17.65 15.16
N PHE A 772 -12.71 -16.52 15.34
CA PHE A 772 -12.45 -15.28 14.61
C PHE A 772 -11.38 -14.42 15.29
N LEU A 773 -10.54 -13.78 14.45
CA LEU A 773 -9.46 -12.89 14.88
C LEU A 773 -9.97 -11.60 15.52
N SER A 774 -11.19 -11.17 15.19
CA SER A 774 -11.88 -10.04 15.83
C SER A 774 -11.98 -10.15 17.35
N ASN A 775 -12.07 -11.37 17.90
CA ASN A 775 -12.12 -11.62 19.35
C ASN A 775 -10.88 -11.09 20.09
N ALA A 776 -9.73 -10.95 19.43
CA ALA A 776 -8.52 -10.40 20.07
C ALA A 776 -8.56 -8.87 20.24
N PHE A 777 -9.45 -8.19 19.52
CA PHE A 777 -9.48 -6.73 19.39
C PHE A 777 -10.75 -6.08 19.96
N LEU A 778 -11.79 -6.88 20.23
CA LEU A 778 -13.04 -6.42 20.83
C LEU A 778 -13.03 -6.60 22.35
N PRO A 779 -13.62 -5.66 23.13
CA PRO A 779 -13.66 -5.77 24.58
C PRO A 779 -14.55 -6.93 25.07
N GLY A 780 -13.98 -7.83 25.88
CA GLY A 780 -14.72 -8.86 26.60
C GLY A 780 -15.06 -10.12 25.79
N TYR A 781 -15.92 -10.96 26.37
CA TYR A 781 -16.28 -12.26 25.79
C TYR A 781 -17.26 -12.16 24.61
N TRP A 782 -18.12 -11.15 24.57
CA TRP A 782 -19.19 -11.03 23.58
C TRP A 782 -18.81 -10.03 22.47
N PRO A 783 -18.51 -10.49 21.24
CA PRO A 783 -18.11 -9.62 20.14
C PRO A 783 -19.28 -9.01 19.35
N HIS A 784 -20.47 -9.63 19.36
CA HIS A 784 -21.55 -9.31 18.43
C HIS A 784 -22.93 -9.26 19.09
N ALA A 785 -23.82 -8.43 18.55
CA ALA A 785 -25.22 -8.31 18.97
C ALA A 785 -26.14 -8.15 17.75
N THR A 786 -27.31 -8.77 17.80
CA THR A 786 -28.31 -8.79 16.73
C THR A 786 -29.70 -8.56 17.30
N LEU A 787 -30.64 -8.12 16.47
CA LEU A 787 -32.03 -7.88 16.87
C LEU A 787 -32.94 -8.90 16.18
N TYR A 788 -33.63 -9.72 16.97
CA TYR A 788 -34.65 -10.61 16.46
C TYR A 788 -35.95 -9.84 16.22
N VAL A 789 -36.40 -9.76 14.98
CA VAL A 789 -37.60 -9.00 14.59
C VAL A 789 -38.84 -9.87 14.42
N GLY A 790 -38.68 -11.19 14.38
CA GLY A 790 -39.78 -12.15 14.21
C GLY A 790 -40.05 -12.52 12.76
N THR A 791 -41.03 -13.39 12.55
CA THR A 791 -41.41 -13.85 11.20
C THR A 791 -42.26 -12.80 10.47
N PRO A 792 -42.42 -12.90 9.13
CA PRO A 792 -43.36 -12.04 8.41
C PRO A 792 -44.79 -12.06 8.99
N ALA A 793 -45.23 -13.21 9.52
CA ALA A 793 -46.53 -13.32 10.18
C ALA A 793 -46.58 -12.54 11.51
N ASP A 794 -45.48 -12.49 12.25
CA ASP A 794 -45.40 -11.71 13.49
C ASP A 794 -45.39 -10.20 13.22
N LEU A 795 -44.66 -9.77 12.19
CA LEU A 795 -44.65 -8.36 11.78
C LEU A 795 -46.02 -7.87 11.27
N LEU A 796 -46.78 -8.73 10.59
CA LEU A 796 -48.16 -8.44 10.19
C LEU A 796 -49.08 -8.29 11.41
N LYS A 797 -48.94 -9.16 12.43
CA LYS A 797 -49.70 -9.02 13.69
C LYS A 797 -49.36 -7.73 14.43
N LEU A 798 -48.13 -7.24 14.30
CA LEU A 798 -47.68 -5.96 14.85
C LEU A 798 -48.07 -4.75 13.97
N GLY A 799 -48.69 -4.96 12.80
CA GLY A 799 -49.09 -3.89 11.88
C GLY A 799 -47.92 -3.11 11.28
N LEU A 800 -46.77 -3.76 11.09
CA LEU A 800 -45.55 -3.13 10.57
C LEU A 800 -45.43 -3.13 9.05
N ASP A 801 -46.26 -3.90 8.35
CA ASP A 801 -46.27 -3.99 6.88
C ASP A 801 -46.58 -2.65 6.19
N THR A 802 -47.34 -1.77 6.86
CA THR A 802 -47.71 -0.44 6.37
C THR A 802 -46.87 0.70 6.96
N ASP A 803 -45.94 0.43 7.88
CA ASP A 803 -45.08 1.46 8.46
C ASP A 803 -44.15 2.03 7.37
N PRO A 804 -44.04 3.36 7.21
CA PRO A 804 -43.25 3.98 6.14
C PRO A 804 -41.75 3.65 6.20
N ARG A 805 -41.24 3.21 7.35
CA ARG A 805 -39.83 2.77 7.50
C ARG A 805 -39.62 1.32 7.09
N VAL A 806 -40.68 0.50 7.15
CA VAL A 806 -40.65 -0.94 6.88
C VAL A 806 -41.06 -1.25 5.46
N ALA A 807 -42.14 -0.63 4.97
CA ALA A 807 -42.71 -0.86 3.64
C ALA A 807 -41.67 -0.85 2.49
N PRO A 808 -40.67 0.06 2.46
CA PRO A 808 -39.64 0.07 1.42
C PRO A 808 -38.75 -1.17 1.41
N GLN A 809 -38.60 -1.85 2.54
CA GLN A 809 -37.75 -3.04 2.71
C GLN A 809 -38.55 -4.35 2.80
N TRP A 810 -39.88 -4.27 2.87
CA TRP A 810 -40.76 -5.43 3.05
C TRP A 810 -40.50 -6.54 2.02
N ALA A 811 -40.39 -6.17 0.74
CA ALA A 811 -40.12 -7.12 -0.34
C ALA A 811 -38.74 -7.79 -0.22
N ASN A 812 -37.76 -7.14 0.42
CA ASN A 812 -36.45 -7.73 0.68
C ASN A 812 -36.49 -8.64 1.92
N PHE A 813 -37.23 -8.24 2.95
CA PHE A 813 -37.38 -9.02 4.18
C PHE A 813 -38.05 -10.38 3.94
N ILE A 814 -39.16 -10.41 3.17
CA ILE A 814 -39.91 -11.66 2.90
C ILE A 814 -39.19 -12.63 1.96
N LYS A 815 -38.08 -12.22 1.32
CA LYS A 815 -37.25 -13.15 0.56
C LYS A 815 -36.65 -14.18 1.50
N ARG A 816 -36.29 -15.33 0.94
CA ARG A 816 -35.50 -16.33 1.64
C ARG A 816 -34.02 -16.08 1.36
N ASP A 817 -33.19 -16.50 2.30
CA ASP A 817 -31.73 -16.44 2.14
C ASP A 817 -31.23 -17.44 1.07
N ALA A 818 -29.91 -17.54 0.90
CA ALA A 818 -29.28 -18.45 -0.06
C ALA A 818 -29.55 -19.95 0.21
N HIS A 819 -29.95 -20.30 1.43
CA HIS A 819 -30.25 -21.67 1.88
C HIS A 819 -31.75 -21.97 1.89
N GLY A 820 -32.58 -20.97 1.62
CA GLY A 820 -34.03 -21.09 1.59
C GLY A 820 -34.68 -20.82 2.95
N ASP A 821 -33.96 -20.28 3.94
CA ASP A 821 -34.48 -19.95 5.25
C ASP A 821 -35.10 -18.55 5.29
N VAL A 822 -36.00 -18.32 6.24
CA VAL A 822 -36.73 -17.04 6.36
C VAL A 822 -35.90 -16.04 7.17
N HIS A 823 -35.85 -14.79 6.70
CA HIS A 823 -35.25 -13.72 7.49
C HIS A 823 -36.09 -13.42 8.73
N VAL A 824 -35.43 -13.35 9.87
CA VAL A 824 -36.04 -13.06 11.18
C VAL A 824 -35.18 -12.18 12.06
N ILE A 825 -33.97 -11.83 11.61
CA ILE A 825 -32.99 -11.01 12.32
C ILE A 825 -32.63 -9.79 11.46
N ILE A 826 -32.43 -8.64 12.12
CA ILE A 826 -31.67 -7.52 11.57
C ILE A 826 -30.36 -7.43 12.33
N GLU A 827 -29.25 -7.40 11.61
CA GLU A 827 -27.92 -7.25 12.19
C GLU A 827 -27.04 -6.34 11.36
N SER A 828 -26.00 -5.76 11.98
CA SER A 828 -24.95 -5.04 11.26
C SER A 828 -23.67 -5.86 11.26
N ILE A 829 -23.27 -6.34 10.09
CA ILE A 829 -22.05 -7.13 9.84
C ILE A 829 -21.19 -6.44 8.78
N SER A 830 -20.05 -6.99 8.39
CA SER A 830 -19.12 -6.35 7.44
C SER A 830 -19.75 -5.91 6.10
N GLU A 831 -20.84 -6.55 5.70
CA GLU A 831 -21.65 -6.23 4.51
C GLU A 831 -22.58 -5.02 4.70
N GLY A 832 -22.79 -4.60 5.94
CA GLY A 832 -23.71 -3.54 6.36
C GLY A 832 -24.82 -4.04 7.27
N VAL A 833 -25.88 -3.24 7.39
CA VAL A 833 -27.11 -3.61 8.08
C VAL A 833 -27.98 -4.44 7.15
N VAL A 834 -28.14 -5.73 7.46
CA VAL A 834 -28.77 -6.73 6.59
C VAL A 834 -29.87 -7.50 7.30
N PHE A 835 -30.65 -8.24 6.51
CA PHE A 835 -31.56 -9.26 7.00
C PHE A 835 -30.86 -10.61 7.02
N SER A 836 -31.01 -11.35 8.12
CA SER A 836 -30.41 -12.67 8.28
C SER A 836 -31.46 -13.68 8.75
N SER A 837 -31.27 -14.94 8.36
CA SER A 837 -31.99 -16.06 8.96
C SER A 837 -31.38 -16.42 10.32
N LEU A 838 -32.12 -17.21 11.11
CA LEU A 838 -31.62 -17.72 12.38
C LEU A 838 -30.41 -18.66 12.15
N GLU A 839 -30.49 -19.44 11.08
CA GLU A 839 -29.46 -20.37 10.59
C GLU A 839 -28.16 -19.66 10.20
N GLU A 840 -28.25 -18.54 9.48
CA GLU A 840 -27.10 -17.78 9.02
C GLU A 840 -26.41 -17.01 10.15
N SER A 841 -27.20 -16.35 11.01
CA SER A 841 -26.70 -15.56 12.15
C SER A 841 -26.15 -16.48 13.25
N ILE A 842 -27.03 -17.26 13.88
CA ILE A 842 -26.73 -18.04 15.09
C ILE A 842 -26.26 -19.46 14.77
N GLY A 843 -26.75 -20.06 13.68
CA GLY A 843 -26.39 -21.43 13.31
C GLY A 843 -24.89 -21.63 13.05
N GLY A 844 -24.16 -20.56 12.69
CA GLY A 844 -22.68 -20.54 12.62
C GLY A 844 -21.96 -20.19 13.92
N GLY A 845 -22.69 -20.01 15.03
CA GLY A 845 -22.24 -19.55 16.34
C GLY A 845 -21.69 -20.67 17.25
N ASP A 846 -20.84 -20.28 18.19
CA ASP A 846 -20.31 -21.18 19.23
C ASP A 846 -21.01 -20.96 20.58
N SER A 847 -21.43 -19.73 20.86
CA SER A 847 -22.27 -19.37 22.03
C SER A 847 -23.27 -18.28 21.64
N CYS A 848 -24.45 -18.28 22.25
CA CYS A 848 -25.40 -17.17 22.13
C CYS A 848 -26.22 -16.98 23.41
N ALA A 849 -26.61 -15.75 23.72
CA ALA A 849 -27.55 -15.46 24.81
C ALA A 849 -28.65 -14.51 24.34
N VAL A 850 -29.82 -14.62 24.95
CA VAL A 850 -31.01 -13.85 24.58
C VAL A 850 -31.45 -13.03 25.78
N MET A 851 -31.62 -11.72 25.55
CA MET A 851 -32.19 -10.79 26.50
C MET A 851 -33.44 -10.14 25.91
N ARG A 852 -34.53 -10.16 26.67
CA ARG A 852 -35.83 -9.62 26.27
C ARG A 852 -36.05 -8.23 26.86
N PRO A 853 -36.36 -7.22 26.04
CA PRO A 853 -36.80 -5.92 26.54
C PRO A 853 -38.11 -6.01 27.33
N ARG A 854 -38.13 -5.43 28.54
CA ARG A 854 -39.34 -5.29 29.36
C ARG A 854 -40.10 -4.02 28.97
N LEU A 855 -40.63 -4.01 27.75
CA LEU A 855 -41.34 -2.87 27.17
C LEU A 855 -42.76 -3.25 26.75
N ALA A 856 -43.65 -2.25 26.67
CA ALA A 856 -44.99 -2.45 26.10
C ALA A 856 -44.90 -2.81 24.61
N PRO A 857 -45.84 -3.61 24.06
CA PRO A 857 -45.82 -4.05 22.66
C PRO A 857 -45.67 -2.91 21.64
N GLU A 858 -46.23 -1.74 21.91
CA GLU A 858 -46.16 -0.56 21.05
C GLU A 858 -44.73 0.00 20.96
N ARG A 859 -43.96 -0.09 22.05
CA ARG A 859 -42.56 0.34 22.11
C ARG A 859 -41.65 -0.68 21.44
N ILE A 860 -41.96 -1.97 21.56
CA ILE A 860 -41.31 -3.04 20.78
C ILE A 860 -41.52 -2.82 19.27
N ARG A 861 -42.77 -2.57 18.85
CA ARG A 861 -43.13 -2.26 17.47
C ARG A 861 -42.31 -1.09 16.93
N GLU A 862 -42.21 -0.01 17.71
CA GLU A 862 -41.41 1.17 17.35
C GLU A 862 -39.91 0.85 17.22
N GLY A 863 -39.35 0.07 18.14
CA GLY A 863 -37.95 -0.33 18.07
C GLY A 863 -37.61 -1.17 16.84
N ILE A 864 -38.51 -2.10 16.46
CA ILE A 864 -38.37 -2.87 15.22
C ILE A 864 -38.44 -1.95 13.99
N ALA A 865 -39.42 -1.04 13.94
CA ALA A 865 -39.54 -0.09 12.82
C ALA A 865 -38.30 0.81 12.67
N ARG A 866 -37.69 1.24 13.79
CA ARG A 866 -36.40 1.95 13.78
C ARG A 866 -35.28 1.09 13.23
N ALA A 867 -35.16 -0.17 13.64
CA ALA A 867 -34.16 -1.09 13.11
C ALA A 867 -34.30 -1.28 11.58
N PHE A 868 -35.53 -1.42 11.07
CA PHE A 868 -35.81 -1.47 9.63
C PHE A 868 -35.33 -0.24 8.87
N SER A 869 -35.44 0.96 9.48
CA SER A 869 -34.96 2.21 8.86
C SER A 869 -33.44 2.26 8.66
N HIS A 870 -32.68 1.39 9.33
CA HIS A 870 -31.23 1.31 9.20
C HIS A 870 -30.76 0.27 8.17
N VAL A 871 -31.66 -0.58 7.65
CA VAL A 871 -31.31 -1.63 6.68
C VAL A 871 -30.72 -1.03 5.41
N GLY A 872 -29.61 -1.61 4.93
CA GLY A 872 -28.85 -1.15 3.77
C GLY A 872 -27.76 -0.12 4.09
N LYS A 873 -27.63 0.32 5.36
CA LYS A 873 -26.52 1.19 5.77
C LYS A 873 -25.21 0.40 5.84
N PRO A 874 -24.07 0.99 5.43
CA PRO A 874 -22.76 0.35 5.55
C PRO A 874 -22.36 0.07 7.00
N TYR A 875 -21.43 -0.87 7.17
CA TYR A 875 -20.83 -1.16 8.46
C TYR A 875 -19.87 -0.05 8.91
N ASP A 876 -19.91 0.33 10.19
CA ASP A 876 -18.98 1.30 10.75
C ASP A 876 -17.70 0.65 11.33
N PHE A 877 -16.61 0.69 10.57
CA PHE A 877 -15.29 0.23 11.05
C PHE A 877 -14.58 1.18 12.02
N GLU A 878 -15.10 2.39 12.28
CA GLU A 878 -14.55 3.31 13.29
C GLU A 878 -15.19 3.19 14.68
N PHE A 879 -16.30 2.44 14.81
CA PHE A 879 -17.05 2.26 16.07
C PHE A 879 -17.48 3.60 16.70
N ASP A 880 -17.91 4.56 15.87
CA ASP A 880 -18.25 5.92 16.26
C ASP A 880 -19.77 6.14 16.25
N PHE A 881 -20.39 6.00 17.43
CA PHE A 881 -21.82 6.22 17.67
C PHE A 881 -22.25 7.69 17.49
N PHE A 882 -21.33 8.57 17.06
CA PHE A 882 -21.73 9.89 16.60
C PHE A 882 -22.40 9.81 15.22
N SER A 883 -21.94 8.98 14.30
CA SER A 883 -22.48 8.89 12.93
C SER A 883 -23.67 7.95 12.84
N THR A 884 -24.64 8.19 11.95
CA THR A 884 -25.72 7.23 11.67
C THR A 884 -25.86 6.83 10.20
N ASP A 885 -24.94 7.29 9.36
CA ASP A 885 -24.79 6.86 7.97
C ASP A 885 -24.16 5.47 7.87
N LYS A 886 -23.50 5.00 8.94
CA LYS A 886 -22.91 3.66 9.11
C LYS A 886 -23.18 3.18 10.52
N LEU A 887 -23.36 1.88 10.72
CA LEU A 887 -23.68 1.33 12.04
C LEU A 887 -22.82 0.12 12.36
N VAL A 888 -22.48 -0.06 13.63
CA VAL A 888 -22.00 -1.34 14.17
C VAL A 888 -23.17 -2.16 14.75
N CYS A 889 -22.92 -3.44 15.03
CA CYS A 889 -23.93 -4.38 15.51
C CYS A 889 -24.65 -3.93 16.79
N THR A 890 -23.90 -3.43 17.76
CA THR A 890 -24.46 -2.91 19.01
C THR A 890 -25.08 -1.53 18.86
N GLU A 891 -24.63 -0.73 17.88
CA GLU A 891 -25.26 0.55 17.58
C GLU A 891 -26.66 0.34 17.01
N LEU A 892 -26.86 -0.66 16.15
CA LEU A 892 -28.21 -1.00 15.67
C LEU A 892 -29.18 -1.25 16.84
N VAL A 893 -28.76 -2.02 17.85
CA VAL A 893 -29.56 -2.28 19.05
C VAL A 893 -29.78 -1.00 19.87
N PHE A 894 -28.72 -0.21 20.06
CA PHE A 894 -28.78 1.07 20.75
C PHE A 894 -29.81 2.00 20.09
N ARG A 895 -29.78 2.14 18.77
CA ARG A 895 -30.67 3.02 17.99
C ARG A 895 -32.10 2.51 17.96
N ALA A 896 -32.30 1.19 17.88
CA ALA A 896 -33.62 0.59 17.92
C ALA A 896 -34.37 0.96 19.20
N TYR A 897 -33.71 0.84 20.36
CA TYR A 897 -34.33 1.09 21.67
C TYR A 897 -33.94 2.41 22.34
N ASP A 898 -33.37 3.35 21.60
CA ASP A 898 -32.95 4.62 22.18
C ASP A 898 -34.14 5.40 22.76
N GLY A 899 -33.96 5.92 23.97
CA GLY A 899 -35.02 6.54 24.78
C GLY A 899 -35.93 5.56 25.54
N ASP A 900 -36.00 4.29 25.14
CA ASP A 900 -36.78 3.25 25.81
C ASP A 900 -35.94 2.42 26.80
N ILE A 901 -34.72 2.06 26.38
CA ILE A 901 -33.76 1.33 27.20
C ILE A 901 -32.52 2.20 27.40
N GLN A 902 -32.11 2.38 28.65
CA GLN A 902 -30.94 3.18 28.98
C GLN A 902 -29.68 2.33 28.88
N PHE A 903 -29.02 2.40 27.73
CA PHE A 903 -27.74 1.75 27.51
C PHE A 903 -26.55 2.66 27.88
N PRO A 904 -25.56 2.16 28.63
CA PRO A 904 -24.36 2.94 28.94
C PRO A 904 -23.44 3.03 27.71
N LEU A 905 -23.05 4.26 27.34
CA LEU A 905 -21.98 4.50 26.38
C LEU A 905 -20.65 4.66 27.13
N VAL A 906 -19.66 3.87 26.75
CA VAL A 906 -18.31 3.89 27.31
C VAL A 906 -17.31 4.42 26.29
N GLU A 907 -16.19 4.95 26.77
CA GLU A 907 -15.12 5.44 25.90
C GLU A 907 -14.10 4.32 25.62
N VAL A 908 -14.01 3.90 24.36
CA VAL A 908 -13.03 2.91 23.89
C VAL A 908 -12.15 3.59 22.85
N LEU A 909 -10.84 3.67 23.12
CA LEU A 909 -9.86 4.30 22.23
C LEU A 909 -10.23 5.73 21.77
N GLY A 910 -10.82 6.53 22.67
CA GLY A 910 -11.23 7.91 22.37
C GLY A 910 -12.58 8.05 21.66
N ARG A 911 -13.35 6.97 21.54
CA ARG A 911 -14.68 6.95 20.89
C ARG A 911 -15.74 6.49 21.86
N LYS A 912 -16.90 7.15 21.87
CA LYS A 912 -18.09 6.68 22.61
C LYS A 912 -18.72 5.53 21.84
N THR A 913 -18.86 4.38 22.50
CA THR A 913 -19.40 3.15 21.92
C THR A 913 -20.08 2.31 23.01
N MET A 914 -20.76 1.25 22.60
CA MET A 914 -21.37 0.26 23.49
C MET A 914 -20.90 -1.14 23.08
N PRO A 915 -19.87 -1.72 23.71
CA PRO A 915 -19.51 -3.12 23.50
C PRO A 915 -20.69 -4.03 23.90
N ALA A 916 -20.84 -5.18 23.24
CA ALA A 916 -21.97 -6.09 23.52
C ALA A 916 -21.97 -6.59 24.98
N LEU A 917 -20.79 -6.63 25.60
CA LEU A 917 -20.62 -6.91 27.03
C LEU A 917 -21.41 -5.96 27.95
N GLU A 918 -21.61 -4.70 27.56
CA GLU A 918 -22.34 -3.73 28.37
C GLU A 918 -23.86 -4.03 28.38
N ILE A 919 -24.38 -4.63 27.31
CA ILE A 919 -25.78 -5.10 27.26
C ILE A 919 -25.97 -6.26 28.26
N VAL A 920 -24.99 -7.18 28.32
CA VAL A 920 -24.97 -8.27 29.32
C VAL A 920 -24.89 -7.71 30.73
N ARG A 921 -23.96 -6.78 30.94
CA ARG A 921 -23.73 -6.17 32.26
C ARG A 921 -24.99 -5.51 32.79
N LYS A 922 -25.67 -4.73 31.95
CA LYS A 922 -26.96 -4.12 32.30
C LYS A 922 -28.00 -5.17 32.71
N CYS A 923 -28.17 -6.23 31.91
CA CYS A 923 -29.13 -7.30 32.20
C CYS A 923 -28.83 -7.99 33.55
N CYS A 924 -27.55 -8.22 33.87
CA CYS A 924 -27.15 -8.83 35.12
C CYS A 924 -27.26 -7.89 36.34
N ASP A 925 -26.84 -6.63 36.19
CA ASP A 925 -26.81 -5.64 37.26
C ASP A 925 -28.21 -5.22 37.71
N GLU A 926 -29.17 -5.14 36.78
CA GLU A 926 -30.56 -4.78 37.08
C GLU A 926 -31.41 -5.98 37.54
N ARG A 927 -30.84 -7.18 37.59
CA ARG A 927 -31.58 -8.41 37.88
C ARG A 927 -32.33 -8.32 39.21
N GLY A 928 -33.61 -8.65 39.18
CA GLY A 928 -34.48 -8.65 40.36
C GLY A 928 -34.84 -7.26 40.90
N THR A 929 -34.42 -6.19 40.23
CA THR A 929 -34.81 -4.83 40.60
C THR A 929 -36.14 -4.44 39.94
N ALA A 930 -36.90 -3.54 40.60
CA ALA A 930 -38.15 -3.02 40.04
C ALA A 930 -37.94 -2.22 38.74
N GLY A 931 -36.73 -1.68 38.53
CA GLY A 931 -36.34 -0.90 37.35
C GLY A 931 -35.71 -1.70 36.21
N ALA A 932 -35.66 -3.04 36.29
CA ALA A 932 -35.00 -3.84 35.27
C ALA A 932 -35.63 -3.67 33.89
N GLN A 933 -34.84 -3.26 32.90
CA GLN A 933 -35.30 -3.00 31.53
C GLN A 933 -35.09 -4.20 30.60
N LEU A 934 -34.23 -5.16 30.99
CA LEU A 934 -33.94 -6.38 30.25
C LEU A 934 -34.19 -7.61 31.14
N GLU A 935 -34.71 -8.68 30.53
CA GLU A 935 -34.93 -9.98 31.15
C GLU A 935 -34.06 -11.04 30.46
N PHE A 936 -33.42 -11.90 31.25
CA PHE A 936 -32.69 -13.05 30.73
C PHE A 936 -33.65 -14.14 30.23
N VAL A 937 -33.49 -14.59 28.99
CA VAL A 937 -34.35 -15.65 28.41
C VAL A 937 -33.63 -16.99 28.39
N LEU A 938 -32.42 -17.04 27.82
CA LEU A 938 -31.60 -18.26 27.74
C LEU A 938 -30.15 -17.94 27.40
N PHE A 939 -29.26 -18.91 27.67
CA PHE A 939 -27.86 -18.90 27.28
C PHE A 939 -27.45 -20.27 26.76
N LEU A 940 -26.96 -20.32 25.52
CA LEU A 940 -26.22 -21.44 24.95
C LEU A 940 -24.72 -21.18 25.12
N ASP A 941 -24.08 -21.94 25.99
CA ASP A 941 -22.66 -21.85 26.28
C ASP A 941 -21.88 -22.90 25.49
N GLY A 942 -20.98 -22.45 24.62
CA GLY A 942 -20.12 -23.29 23.81
C GLY A 942 -19.05 -24.01 24.64
N ASP A 943 -19.05 -25.34 24.61
CA ASP A 943 -18.02 -26.17 25.25
C ASP A 943 -17.14 -26.85 24.20
N GLU A 944 -15.94 -26.31 23.99
CA GLU A 944 -14.96 -26.85 23.03
C GLU A 944 -14.42 -28.24 23.40
N SER A 945 -14.40 -28.57 24.70
CA SER A 945 -13.92 -29.86 25.18
C SER A 945 -14.88 -30.98 24.76
N ARG A 946 -16.18 -30.67 24.82
CA ARG A 946 -17.28 -31.58 24.45
C ARG A 946 -17.69 -31.47 22.97
N GLY A 947 -17.22 -30.43 22.27
CA GLY A 947 -17.53 -30.21 20.87
C GLY A 947 -19.00 -29.88 20.60
N ARG A 948 -19.72 -29.35 21.59
CA ARG A 948 -21.12 -28.92 21.48
C ARG A 948 -21.44 -27.79 22.46
N ALA A 949 -22.44 -26.97 22.15
CA ALA A 949 -23.01 -26.02 23.09
C ALA A 949 -23.94 -26.72 24.09
N ARG A 950 -24.23 -26.06 25.21
CA ARG A 950 -25.24 -26.51 26.17
C ARG A 950 -26.07 -25.33 26.67
N PHE A 951 -27.32 -25.60 27.01
CA PHE A 951 -28.10 -24.63 27.79
C PHE A 951 -27.45 -24.47 29.17
N ALA A 952 -27.05 -23.24 29.45
CA ALA A 952 -26.40 -22.85 30.69
C ALA A 952 -27.34 -22.00 31.54
N SER A 953 -27.09 -22.02 32.84
CA SER A 953 -27.87 -21.25 33.80
C SER A 953 -27.59 -19.75 33.71
N GLU A 954 -28.50 -18.94 34.22
CA GLU A 954 -28.33 -17.48 34.31
C GLU A 954 -27.09 -17.08 35.14
N ARG A 955 -26.68 -17.89 36.13
CA ARG A 955 -25.42 -17.67 36.88
C ARG A 955 -24.19 -17.88 36.00
N GLU A 956 -24.22 -18.87 35.12
CA GLU A 956 -23.13 -19.12 34.17
C GLU A 956 -23.07 -18.05 33.08
N PHE A 957 -24.23 -17.49 32.72
CA PHE A 957 -24.32 -16.31 31.85
C PHE A 957 -23.66 -15.08 32.51
N GLU A 958 -23.96 -14.79 33.77
CA GLU A 958 -23.31 -13.69 34.51
C GLU A 958 -21.79 -13.86 34.60
N ALA A 959 -21.30 -15.10 34.73
CA ALA A 959 -19.87 -15.40 34.74
C ALA A 959 -19.16 -15.00 33.43
N THR A 960 -19.90 -14.85 32.31
CA THR A 960 -19.32 -14.41 31.03
C THR A 960 -18.74 -12.99 31.09
N LEU A 961 -19.20 -12.13 32.03
CA LEU A 961 -18.67 -10.78 32.24
C LEU A 961 -17.18 -10.77 32.61
N ARG A 962 -16.68 -11.87 33.17
CA ARG A 962 -15.28 -12.03 33.58
C ARG A 962 -14.47 -12.93 32.65
N ARG A 963 -15.08 -13.52 31.62
CA ARG A 963 -14.38 -14.39 30.68
C ARG A 963 -13.47 -13.56 29.77
N PRO A 964 -12.23 -14.01 29.51
CA PRO A 964 -11.33 -13.31 28.61
C PRO A 964 -11.85 -13.34 27.17
N ALA A 965 -11.47 -12.34 26.39
CA ALA A 965 -11.86 -12.25 24.97
C ALA A 965 -11.29 -13.41 24.13
N LEU A 966 -10.10 -13.91 24.49
CA LEU A 966 -9.44 -15.07 23.90
C LEU A 966 -9.56 -16.30 24.79
N THR A 967 -10.41 -17.24 24.39
CA THR A 967 -10.77 -18.43 25.19
C THR A 967 -9.69 -19.51 25.25
N TRP A 968 -8.66 -19.50 24.38
CA TRP A 968 -7.53 -20.47 24.45
C TRP A 968 -6.38 -20.06 25.38
N LEU A 969 -6.50 -18.89 26.04
CA LEU A 969 -5.61 -18.52 27.15
C LEU A 969 -6.04 -19.17 28.47
N GLN A 970 -7.19 -19.85 28.47
CA GLN A 970 -7.66 -20.79 29.48
C GLN A 970 -7.37 -22.21 28.97
#